data_AF-A0A820R6R7-F1
#
_entry.id   AF-A0A820R6R7-F1
#
_cell.length_a   1.000
_cell.length_b   1.000
_cell.length_c   1.000
_cell.angle_alpha   90.00
_cell.angle_beta   90.00
_cell.angle_gamma   90.00
#
_symmetry.space_group_name_H-M   'P 1'
#
loop_
_entity.id
_entity.type
_entity.pdbx_description
1 polymer ?
#
loop_
_entity_poly.entity_id
_entity_poly.type
_entity_poly.pdbx_seq_one_letter_code
_entity_poly.pdbx_strand_id
1 'polypeptide(L)'
;MTIRGQSFKLEEEPLRCKIIHGNTCQSRNLLRIIGIENVLRLNILLNIVPRNRLASIINYPYPINEYTRFIHYSYKEKTEKLPEDIREVRNLIQSVNLQTNATHIIASIDWGIEAIIIIRLSSNNNIVTQIDKILKKVESILKGASELTTLNSDDARFLGENTTIIVYSNISYLNGMTSMNDICQFINKRNEVYKVFRPLEYTLKPIELFNPQYNRLDSPIIQLESTYNEKLEEYLLKYLDKLKDLKYSLDYEVTKMLNGYLGEQLCQLQQQWVYLKNLYENDIKQLKHLINDVCYGRGDISIIDKTISPEKQNDFDDKFNKVTKNLNDLKEKGKLIRNLKEKKIQYCNVVEYGIDQIDNKITIEQKLVFDNEENRILYSNDHLIKINTKQFHTLLDNLCEQRRKHSEICLIYADFSYSSFELKDMMIVPSKRHSDENKKSMKEETLSSTSNIINILLLGETGVGKSTFINAFANYLTFNTLEKAQTSQPMVLMPVSFVTTVGDNFEEHTVKFGDVDSLNNEVFDRPGQSVTQRCKSYVFNLNDSDRKKLRIIDTPGFGDTRGIEQDDRNMEHILEYLSNFTHLNAICFLLKPNSSRLNIFFRSCLTQLFSLLDRNALNNIIFCFTSARSTFYTPGDTAPLVKKMLNSLSIGDVPFKKENTFCFDNESFRYLVALQNGIKFNDDEKHEYEMSWSTSVTQSKRLIDYIRKNVVVYHIEGNLQSMKYVQFEIIHMIRPILETMRNYLRNLILRTQDSVNVSLELYPKVISFPATICISCVPYSLLVGQFWIAKIIPHKIQNNHCTCECSLDQHISIDYKLEYKLSKKSFKYNQDKISDMLRELCHA
;
A
#
# COMPACT_ATOMS: atom_id res chain seq x y z
N MET A 1 -33.87 17.44 -18.32
CA MET A 1 -32.65 18.18 -17.91
C MET A 1 -31.53 17.77 -18.85
N THR A 2 -31.07 18.65 -19.72
CA THR A 2 -29.77 18.44 -20.37
C THR A 2 -28.71 18.42 -19.26
N ILE A 3 -27.68 17.57 -19.34
CA ILE A 3 -26.58 17.58 -18.35
C ILE A 3 -25.65 18.82 -18.53
N ARG A 4 -26.14 19.86 -19.21
CA ARG A 4 -25.67 21.26 -19.22
C ARG A 4 -26.87 22.22 -19.30
N GLY A 5 -26.92 23.24 -18.45
CA GLY A 5 -28.07 24.18 -18.37
C GLY A 5 -28.33 24.98 -19.64
N GLN A 6 -29.63 25.20 -19.89
CA GLN A 6 -30.33 26.19 -20.73
C GLN A 6 -29.85 26.48 -22.17
N SER A 7 -30.82 26.29 -23.07
CA SER A 7 -30.87 26.74 -24.45
C SER A 7 -30.49 28.21 -24.62
N PHE A 8 -29.35 28.46 -25.24
CA PHE A 8 -29.22 29.48 -26.27
C PHE A 8 -28.67 28.80 -27.52
N LYS A 9 -29.38 28.95 -28.64
CA LYS A 9 -28.87 28.65 -29.98
C LYS A 9 -27.65 29.54 -30.23
N LEU A 10 -26.48 29.04 -29.88
CA LEU A 10 -25.21 29.42 -30.51
C LEU A 10 -24.71 28.10 -31.09
N GLU A 11 -24.46 28.07 -32.39
CA GLU A 11 -23.74 26.96 -33.02
C GLU A 11 -22.40 26.84 -32.30
N GLU A 12 -22.31 25.91 -31.34
CA GLU A 12 -21.08 25.72 -30.58
C GLU A 12 -20.03 25.15 -31.52
N GLU A 13 -18.91 25.88 -31.68
CA GLU A 13 -17.78 25.40 -32.47
C GLU A 13 -17.42 23.96 -32.05
N PRO A 14 -17.20 23.04 -33.02
CA PRO A 14 -16.93 21.62 -32.74
C PRO A 14 -15.61 21.41 -31.99
N LEU A 15 -14.77 22.44 -31.88
CA LEU A 15 -13.47 22.41 -31.23
C LEU A 15 -13.32 23.62 -30.31
N ARG A 16 -13.03 23.38 -29.03
CA ARG A 16 -12.72 24.40 -28.03
C ARG A 16 -11.39 24.10 -27.38
N CYS A 17 -10.52 25.10 -27.35
CA CYS A 17 -9.28 25.04 -26.59
C CYS A 17 -9.09 26.37 -25.87
N LYS A 18 -8.84 26.36 -24.56
CA LYS A 18 -8.65 27.58 -23.77
C LYS A 18 -7.59 27.37 -22.70
N ILE A 19 -6.71 28.35 -22.57
CA ILE A 19 -5.75 28.44 -21.46
C ILE A 19 -6.38 29.20 -20.29
N ILE A 20 -6.25 28.66 -19.09
CA ILE A 20 -6.72 29.27 -17.85
C ILE A 20 -5.54 29.34 -16.87
N HIS A 21 -5.38 30.49 -16.23
CA HIS A 21 -4.34 30.68 -15.22
C HIS A 21 -4.85 30.24 -13.85
N GLY A 22 -3.97 29.63 -13.06
CA GLY A 22 -4.23 29.35 -11.65
C GLY A 22 -4.38 30.64 -10.84
N ASN A 23 -4.99 30.51 -9.66
CA ASN A 23 -5.33 31.62 -8.77
C ASN A 23 -6.32 32.66 -9.36
N THR A 24 -7.07 32.28 -10.38
CA THR A 24 -8.20 33.06 -10.91
C THR A 24 -9.52 32.51 -10.36
N CYS A 25 -10.58 33.32 -10.34
CA CYS A 25 -11.92 32.85 -9.97
C CYS A 25 -12.39 31.65 -10.82
N GLN A 26 -11.94 31.57 -12.08
CA GLN A 26 -12.24 30.44 -12.98
C GLN A 26 -11.54 29.14 -12.57
N SER A 27 -10.37 29.23 -11.93
CA SER A 27 -9.59 28.07 -11.48
C SER A 27 -10.01 27.46 -10.13
N ARG A 28 -10.94 28.10 -9.42
CA ARG A 28 -11.42 27.63 -8.10
C ARG A 28 -12.27 26.36 -8.16
N ASN A 29 -13.04 26.17 -9.23
CA ASN A 29 -13.87 24.98 -9.43
C ASN A 29 -13.49 24.28 -10.74
N LEU A 30 -12.62 23.28 -10.66
CA LEU A 30 -12.14 22.55 -11.84
C LEU A 30 -13.27 21.82 -12.59
N LEU A 31 -14.33 21.39 -11.89
CA LEU A 31 -15.51 20.76 -12.52
C LEU A 31 -16.29 21.79 -13.37
N ARG A 32 -16.28 23.06 -12.95
CA ARG A 32 -16.87 24.17 -13.72
C ARG A 32 -16.07 24.47 -14.99
N ILE A 33 -14.75 24.29 -14.98
CA ILE A 33 -13.91 24.41 -16.18
C ILE A 33 -14.31 23.39 -17.25
N ILE A 34 -14.58 22.14 -16.85
CA ILE A 34 -15.07 21.07 -17.75
C ILE A 34 -16.53 21.32 -18.20
N GLY A 35 -17.18 22.36 -17.66
CA GLY A 35 -18.57 22.67 -17.96
C GLY A 35 -19.55 21.63 -17.41
N ILE A 36 -19.24 20.99 -16.28
CA ILE A 36 -20.21 20.14 -15.58
C ILE A 36 -21.31 21.02 -14.99
N GLU A 37 -22.58 20.62 -15.18
CA GLU A 37 -23.76 21.34 -14.70
C GLU A 37 -23.81 21.44 -13.18
N ASN A 38 -24.41 22.53 -12.67
CA ASN A 38 -24.40 22.93 -11.26
C ASN A 38 -24.89 21.82 -10.31
N VAL A 39 -26.00 21.15 -10.62
CA VAL A 39 -26.56 20.07 -9.78
C VAL A 39 -25.62 18.87 -9.77
N LEU A 40 -25.08 18.50 -10.93
CA LEU A 40 -24.13 17.37 -11.03
C LEU A 40 -22.81 17.68 -10.31
N ARG A 41 -22.29 18.91 -10.40
CA ARG A 41 -21.08 19.31 -9.66
C ARG A 41 -21.27 19.18 -8.16
N LEU A 42 -22.38 19.68 -7.62
CA LEU A 42 -22.70 19.56 -6.20
C LEU A 42 -22.78 18.07 -5.80
N ASN A 43 -23.42 17.23 -6.62
CA ASN A 43 -23.49 15.79 -6.36
C ASN A 43 -22.13 15.08 -6.39
N ILE A 44 -21.19 15.51 -7.24
CA ILE A 44 -19.81 15.01 -7.26
C ILE A 44 -19.04 15.46 -6.01
N LEU A 45 -19.21 16.71 -5.60
CA LEU A 45 -18.63 17.28 -4.38
C LEU A 45 -19.12 16.53 -3.13
N LEU A 46 -20.42 16.26 -3.05
CA LEU A 46 -21.07 15.51 -1.96
C LEU A 46 -20.83 13.99 -2.02
N ASN A 47 -20.06 13.50 -2.99
CA ASN A 47 -19.79 12.07 -3.17
C ASN A 47 -21.09 11.23 -3.32
N ILE A 48 -22.10 11.83 -3.96
CA ILE A 48 -23.32 11.14 -4.39
C ILE A 48 -23.04 10.42 -5.70
N VAL A 49 -22.32 11.09 -6.61
CA VAL A 49 -21.82 10.50 -7.86
C VAL A 49 -20.34 10.16 -7.68
N PRO A 50 -19.89 8.94 -8.06
CA PRO A 50 -18.49 8.57 -8.00
C PRO A 50 -17.57 9.53 -8.78
N ARG A 51 -16.46 9.92 -8.17
CA ARG A 51 -15.45 10.84 -8.74
C ARG A 51 -14.52 10.11 -9.73
N ASN A 52 -15.07 9.55 -10.80
CA ASN A 52 -14.32 8.75 -11.77
C ASN A 52 -13.90 9.56 -13.01
N ARG A 53 -12.79 9.16 -13.65
CA ARG A 53 -12.27 9.74 -14.90
C ARG A 53 -12.09 11.27 -14.81
N LEU A 54 -12.73 12.06 -15.67
CA LEU A 54 -12.65 13.52 -15.65
C LEU A 54 -13.07 14.14 -14.31
N ALA A 55 -14.06 13.55 -13.63
CA ALA A 55 -14.50 14.03 -12.32
C ALA A 55 -13.43 13.82 -11.23
N SER A 56 -12.45 12.94 -11.43
CA SER A 56 -11.34 12.75 -10.49
C SER A 56 -10.39 13.95 -10.44
N ILE A 57 -10.53 14.93 -11.36
CA ILE A 57 -9.77 16.18 -11.33
C ILE A 57 -9.94 16.94 -10.01
N ILE A 58 -11.08 16.76 -9.34
CA ILE A 58 -11.34 17.33 -8.02
C ILE A 58 -10.34 16.83 -6.96
N ASN A 59 -9.73 15.66 -7.18
CA ASN A 59 -8.71 15.08 -6.32
C ASN A 59 -7.28 15.45 -6.76
N TYR A 60 -7.12 16.45 -7.64
CA TYR A 60 -5.81 16.97 -8.01
C TYR A 60 -5.00 17.29 -6.73
N PRO A 61 -3.82 16.68 -6.54
CA PRO A 61 -3.18 16.60 -5.22
C PRO A 61 -2.30 17.82 -4.88
N TYR A 62 -2.14 18.76 -5.80
CA TYR A 62 -1.22 19.88 -5.65
C TYR A 62 -1.96 21.21 -5.51
N PRO A 63 -1.36 22.20 -4.82
CA PRO A 63 -1.92 23.55 -4.75
C PRO A 63 -2.09 24.17 -6.13
N ILE A 64 -3.18 24.90 -6.32
CA ILE A 64 -3.45 25.69 -7.53
C ILE A 64 -3.10 27.14 -7.23
N ASN A 65 -2.03 27.63 -7.84
CA ASN A 65 -1.50 28.96 -7.58
C ASN A 65 -1.07 29.66 -8.89
N GLU A 66 -0.38 30.80 -8.77
CA GLU A 66 0.13 31.58 -9.91
C GLU A 66 1.11 30.81 -10.82
N TYR A 67 1.67 29.69 -10.35
CA TYR A 67 2.54 28.78 -11.11
C TYR A 67 1.79 27.58 -11.70
N THR A 68 0.45 27.65 -11.78
CA THR A 68 -0.38 26.61 -12.40
C THR A 68 -1.07 27.15 -13.66
N ARG A 69 -1.11 26.35 -14.71
CA ARG A 69 -1.89 26.61 -15.94
C ARG A 69 -2.77 25.41 -16.24
N PHE A 70 -3.92 25.68 -16.85
CA PHE A 70 -4.84 24.67 -17.33
C PHE A 70 -5.05 24.88 -18.82
N ILE A 71 -4.99 23.82 -19.62
CA ILE A 71 -5.50 23.81 -20.99
C ILE A 71 -6.75 22.95 -20.97
N HIS A 72 -7.89 23.59 -21.21
CA HIS A 72 -9.15 22.89 -21.43
C HIS A 72 -9.33 22.66 -22.92
N TYR A 73 -9.39 21.40 -23.32
CA TYR A 73 -9.57 20.95 -24.70
C TYR A 73 -10.85 20.13 -24.82
N SER A 74 -11.71 20.50 -25.76
CA SER A 74 -12.96 19.80 -26.07
C SER A 74 -13.11 19.71 -27.59
N TYR A 75 -13.36 18.52 -28.10
CA TYR A 75 -13.58 18.27 -29.52
C TYR A 75 -14.78 17.34 -29.69
N LYS A 76 -15.83 17.83 -30.34
CA LYS A 76 -17.04 17.09 -30.68
C LYS A 76 -16.94 16.56 -32.12
N GLU A 77 -17.05 15.25 -32.27
CA GLU A 77 -17.03 14.58 -33.57
C GLU A 77 -18.43 14.45 -34.16
N LYS A 78 -19.35 13.83 -33.41
CA LYS A 78 -20.70 13.52 -33.88
C LYS A 78 -21.72 13.55 -32.75
N THR A 79 -22.98 13.70 -33.13
CA THR A 79 -24.14 13.55 -32.24
C THR A 79 -24.97 12.37 -32.71
N GLU A 80 -25.30 11.47 -31.79
CA GLU A 80 -26.35 10.46 -31.98
C GLU A 80 -27.58 10.88 -31.20
N LYS A 81 -28.74 11.02 -31.86
CA LYS A 81 -29.98 11.49 -31.22
C LYS A 81 -31.16 10.61 -31.61
N LEU A 82 -32.12 10.47 -30.68
CA LEU A 82 -33.42 9.90 -30.98
C LEU A 82 -34.17 10.79 -32.00
N PRO A 83 -35.11 10.21 -32.77
CA PRO A 83 -35.97 10.99 -33.66
C PRO A 83 -36.67 12.14 -32.95
N GLU A 84 -36.89 13.24 -33.69
CA GLU A 84 -37.58 14.42 -33.15
C GLU A 84 -39.10 14.19 -33.04
N ASP A 85 -39.69 13.35 -33.90
CA ASP A 85 -41.09 12.96 -33.78
C ASP A 85 -41.29 11.98 -32.62
N ILE A 86 -41.99 12.45 -31.58
CA ILE A 86 -42.33 11.69 -30.37
C ILE A 86 -43.10 10.40 -30.71
N ARG A 87 -43.84 10.36 -31.83
CA ARG A 87 -44.59 9.16 -32.26
C ARG A 87 -43.66 8.02 -32.68
N GLU A 88 -42.56 8.33 -33.36
CA GLU A 88 -41.56 7.33 -33.74
C GLU A 88 -40.85 6.77 -32.51
N VAL A 89 -40.52 7.63 -31.56
CA VAL A 89 -39.89 7.22 -30.29
C VAL A 89 -40.85 6.38 -29.44
N ARG A 90 -42.16 6.69 -29.42
CA ARG A 90 -43.17 5.89 -28.73
C ARG A 90 -43.27 4.47 -29.29
N ASN A 91 -43.22 4.30 -30.60
CA ASN A 91 -43.25 2.98 -31.24
C ASN A 91 -42.03 2.11 -30.83
N LEU A 92 -40.87 2.73 -30.60
CA LEU A 92 -39.67 2.03 -30.11
C LEU A 92 -39.79 1.58 -28.63
N ILE A 93 -40.67 2.21 -27.83
CA ILE A 93 -40.79 1.99 -26.38
C ILE A 93 -41.95 1.05 -26.01
N GLN A 94 -42.93 0.83 -26.90
CA GLN A 94 -44.14 0.01 -26.65
C GLN A 94 -43.88 -1.45 -26.25
N SER A 95 -42.66 -1.97 -26.41
CA SER A 95 -42.27 -3.34 -26.05
C SER A 95 -41.68 -3.48 -24.64
N VAL A 96 -41.50 -2.41 -23.87
CA VAL A 96 -40.76 -2.44 -22.60
C VAL A 96 -41.70 -2.25 -21.41
N ASN A 97 -41.92 -3.33 -20.65
CA ASN A 97 -42.50 -3.26 -19.30
C ASN A 97 -41.48 -2.58 -18.37
N LEU A 98 -41.55 -1.24 -18.26
CA LEU A 98 -40.60 -0.43 -17.50
C LEU A 98 -40.92 -0.45 -16.01
N GLN A 99 -40.46 -1.48 -15.29
CA GLN A 99 -40.25 -1.38 -13.85
C GLN A 99 -38.90 -0.69 -13.59
N THR A 100 -38.89 0.64 -13.56
CA THR A 100 -37.68 1.43 -13.30
C THR A 100 -37.98 2.59 -12.36
N ASN A 101 -36.99 3.01 -11.59
CA ASN A 101 -37.04 4.23 -10.76
C ASN A 101 -36.41 5.43 -11.50
N ALA A 102 -36.11 5.30 -12.79
CA ALA A 102 -35.55 6.37 -13.60
C ALA A 102 -36.56 7.53 -13.78
N THR A 103 -36.06 8.75 -13.93
CA THR A 103 -36.89 9.95 -14.19
C THR A 103 -36.75 10.46 -15.64
N HIS A 104 -35.66 10.10 -16.31
CA HIS A 104 -35.32 10.57 -17.65
C HIS A 104 -34.74 9.45 -18.50
N ILE A 105 -34.83 9.60 -19.83
CA ILE A 105 -34.09 8.80 -20.81
C ILE A 105 -33.00 9.64 -21.47
N ILE A 106 -31.94 8.98 -21.93
CA ILE A 106 -30.93 9.59 -22.80
C ILE A 106 -31.56 9.76 -24.18
N ALA A 107 -31.74 11.01 -24.59
CA ALA A 107 -32.31 11.38 -25.89
C ALA A 107 -31.25 11.69 -26.94
N SER A 108 -30.06 12.13 -26.53
CA SER A 108 -28.91 12.24 -27.42
C SER A 108 -27.59 12.05 -26.68
N ILE A 109 -26.58 11.65 -27.42
CA ILE A 109 -25.19 11.49 -26.98
C ILE A 109 -24.30 12.24 -27.97
N ASP A 110 -23.52 13.18 -27.46
CA ASP A 110 -22.43 13.77 -28.21
C ASP A 110 -21.15 12.96 -27.97
N TRP A 111 -20.44 12.61 -29.04
CA TRP A 111 -19.24 11.79 -29.02
C TRP A 111 -18.01 12.63 -29.37
N GLY A 112 -16.92 12.42 -28.65
CA GLY A 112 -15.66 13.13 -28.92
C GLY A 112 -14.62 13.02 -27.80
N ILE A 113 -13.75 14.03 -27.71
CA ILE A 113 -12.61 14.11 -26.79
C ILE A 113 -12.77 15.30 -25.84
N GLU A 114 -12.63 15.04 -24.55
CA GLU A 114 -12.59 16.07 -23.50
C GLU A 114 -11.32 15.85 -22.69
N ALA A 115 -10.52 16.90 -22.51
CA ALA A 115 -9.30 16.85 -21.71
C ALA A 115 -9.05 18.15 -20.96
N ILE A 116 -8.58 18.02 -19.72
CA ILE A 116 -7.92 19.10 -18.99
C ILE A 116 -6.47 18.71 -18.77
N ILE A 117 -5.57 19.54 -19.28
CA ILE A 117 -4.14 19.41 -19.12
C ILE A 117 -3.70 20.42 -18.07
N ILE A 118 -3.27 19.95 -16.92
CA ILE A 118 -2.75 20.77 -15.82
C ILE A 118 -1.24 20.84 -15.95
N ILE A 119 -0.71 22.06 -15.99
CA ILE A 119 0.70 22.35 -16.20
C ILE A 119 1.20 23.10 -14.97
N ARG A 120 2.12 22.49 -14.23
CA ARG A 120 2.81 23.11 -13.12
C ARG A 120 4.13 23.68 -13.60
N LEU A 121 4.39 24.93 -13.28
CA LEU A 121 5.60 25.67 -13.63
C LEU A 121 6.62 25.52 -12.49
N SER A 122 7.91 25.48 -12.80
CA SER A 122 8.93 25.67 -11.77
C SER A 122 8.84 27.09 -11.19
N SER A 123 9.07 27.23 -9.88
CA SER A 123 8.85 28.46 -9.11
C SER A 123 9.91 29.53 -9.39
N ASN A 124 10.00 29.99 -10.63
CA ASN A 124 10.94 31.01 -11.08
C ASN A 124 10.20 32.02 -11.98
N ASN A 125 10.05 33.25 -11.49
CA ASN A 125 9.29 34.30 -12.20
C ASN A 125 9.86 34.64 -13.58
N ASN A 126 11.15 34.44 -13.81
CA ASN A 126 11.81 34.83 -15.06
C ASN A 126 11.41 33.96 -16.25
N ILE A 127 10.94 32.73 -16.02
CA ILE A 127 10.59 31.77 -17.08
C ILE A 127 9.08 31.71 -17.37
N VAL A 128 8.23 32.19 -16.45
CA VAL A 128 6.76 32.09 -16.56
C VAL A 128 6.25 32.76 -17.84
N THR A 129 6.76 33.95 -18.17
CA THR A 129 6.36 34.69 -19.37
C THR A 129 6.74 33.97 -20.66
N GLN A 130 7.88 33.28 -20.68
CA GLN A 130 8.31 32.47 -21.82
C GLN A 130 7.43 31.23 -21.97
N ILE A 131 7.10 30.55 -20.85
CA ILE A 131 6.19 29.40 -20.88
C ILE A 131 4.81 29.83 -21.39
N ASP A 132 4.25 30.93 -20.90
CA ASP A 132 2.95 31.44 -21.35
C ASP A 132 2.94 31.75 -22.87
N LYS A 133 4.04 32.24 -23.43
CA LYS A 133 4.20 32.41 -24.88
C LYS A 133 4.18 31.07 -25.63
N ILE A 134 4.86 30.05 -25.10
CA ILE A 134 4.88 28.71 -25.71
C ILE A 134 3.49 28.06 -25.60
N LEU A 135 2.80 28.19 -24.47
CA LEU A 135 1.45 27.66 -24.31
C LEU A 135 0.45 28.28 -25.30
N LYS A 136 0.59 29.57 -25.64
CA LYS A 136 -0.21 30.18 -26.72
C LYS A 136 0.04 29.51 -28.09
N LYS A 137 1.28 29.09 -28.39
CA LYS A 137 1.57 28.29 -29.59
C LYS A 137 0.89 26.93 -29.50
N VAL A 138 0.96 26.26 -28.34
CA VAL A 138 0.25 24.99 -28.08
C VAL A 138 -1.25 25.13 -28.32
N GLU A 139 -1.88 26.20 -27.81
CA GLU A 139 -3.30 26.47 -28.03
C GLU A 139 -3.62 26.61 -29.52
N SER A 140 -2.78 27.30 -30.29
CA SER A 140 -2.94 27.42 -31.75
C SER A 140 -2.84 26.06 -32.46
N ILE A 141 -1.87 25.23 -32.08
CA ILE A 141 -1.68 23.86 -32.60
C ILE A 141 -2.91 23.01 -32.30
N LEU A 142 -3.41 23.02 -31.06
CA LEU A 142 -4.57 22.23 -30.65
C LEU A 142 -5.87 22.71 -31.30
N LYS A 143 -6.00 24.00 -31.60
CA LYS A 143 -7.11 24.57 -32.39
C LYS A 143 -7.06 24.21 -33.87
N GLY A 144 -5.94 23.65 -34.35
CA GLY A 144 -5.71 23.44 -35.78
C GLY A 144 -5.57 24.73 -36.57
N ALA A 145 -5.25 25.85 -35.90
CA ALA A 145 -5.08 27.17 -36.52
C ALA A 145 -3.65 27.38 -37.07
N SER A 146 -2.71 26.48 -36.77
CA SER A 146 -1.35 26.49 -37.30
C SER A 146 -1.11 25.36 -38.29
N GLU A 147 -0.28 25.60 -39.31
CA GLU A 147 0.22 24.54 -40.22
C GLU A 147 1.05 23.46 -39.48
N LEU A 148 1.56 23.80 -38.29
CA LEU A 148 2.35 22.90 -37.45
C LEU A 148 1.46 21.95 -36.65
N THR A 149 1.77 20.66 -36.70
CA THR A 149 1.10 19.61 -35.91
C THR A 149 1.82 19.29 -34.61
N THR A 150 3.02 19.85 -34.40
CA THR A 150 3.91 19.56 -33.27
C THR A 150 4.64 20.81 -32.81
N LEU A 151 5.16 20.77 -31.58
CA LEU A 151 6.07 21.79 -31.09
C LEU A 151 7.46 21.61 -31.72
N ASN A 152 8.17 22.71 -31.97
CA ASN A 152 9.59 22.60 -32.34
C ASN A 152 10.41 22.01 -31.17
N SER A 153 11.59 21.47 -31.48
CA SER A 153 12.43 20.76 -30.52
C SER A 153 12.85 21.63 -29.32
N ASP A 154 13.07 22.93 -29.54
CA ASP A 154 13.50 23.84 -28.48
C ASP A 154 12.38 24.17 -27.49
N ASP A 155 11.18 24.51 -28.00
CA ASP A 155 9.99 24.77 -27.18
C ASP A 155 9.57 23.49 -26.41
N ALA A 156 9.64 22.32 -27.06
CA ALA A 156 9.31 21.04 -26.43
C ALA A 156 10.30 20.69 -25.29
N ARG A 157 11.61 20.84 -25.53
CA ARG A 157 12.65 20.65 -24.51
C ARG A 157 12.48 21.64 -23.36
N PHE A 158 12.25 22.92 -23.68
CA PHE A 158 12.08 23.96 -22.67
C PHE A 158 10.87 23.69 -21.75
N LEU A 159 9.73 23.26 -22.30
CA LEU A 159 8.60 22.82 -21.49
C LEU A 159 8.92 21.58 -20.65
N GLY A 160 9.63 20.60 -21.22
CA GLY A 160 10.01 19.37 -20.51
C GLY A 160 10.92 19.61 -19.30
N GLU A 161 11.83 20.58 -19.39
CA GLU A 161 12.75 20.94 -18.30
C GLU A 161 12.10 21.80 -17.21
N ASN A 162 11.07 22.58 -17.55
CA ASN A 162 10.52 23.62 -16.67
C ASN A 162 9.09 23.36 -16.21
N THR A 163 8.44 22.28 -16.67
CA THR A 163 7.04 22.00 -16.33
C THR A 163 6.79 20.56 -15.90
N THR A 164 5.75 20.36 -15.11
CA THR A 164 5.18 19.04 -14.83
C THR A 164 3.74 19.02 -15.35
N ILE A 165 3.42 18.03 -16.18
CA ILE A 165 2.13 17.95 -16.87
C ILE A 165 1.32 16.76 -16.33
N ILE A 166 0.04 16.99 -16.05
CA ILE A 166 -0.93 15.98 -15.63
C ILE A 166 -2.19 16.15 -16.47
N VAL A 167 -2.68 15.05 -17.07
CA VAL A 167 -3.83 15.08 -17.96
C VAL A 167 -5.00 14.31 -17.37
N TYR A 168 -6.19 14.92 -17.42
CA TYR A 168 -7.46 14.28 -17.13
C TYR A 168 -8.32 14.29 -18.39
N SER A 169 -8.73 13.12 -18.87
CA SER A 169 -9.48 12.98 -20.11
C SER A 169 -10.49 11.83 -20.06
N ASN A 170 -11.56 11.94 -20.86
CA ASN A 170 -12.46 10.82 -21.17
C ASN A 170 -11.77 9.75 -22.04
N ILE A 171 -10.62 10.05 -22.65
CA ILE A 171 -9.76 9.13 -23.38
C ILE A 171 -8.64 8.63 -22.46
N SER A 172 -8.64 7.32 -22.18
CA SER A 172 -7.70 6.72 -21.22
C SER A 172 -6.23 6.87 -21.58
N TYR A 173 -5.88 6.89 -22.87
CA TYR A 173 -4.51 7.02 -23.34
C TYR A 173 -3.89 8.39 -23.02
N LEU A 174 -4.71 9.46 -22.99
CA LEU A 174 -4.24 10.81 -22.66
C LEU A 174 -3.83 10.93 -21.19
N ASN A 175 -4.48 10.19 -20.28
CA ASN A 175 -4.26 10.29 -18.83
C ASN A 175 -2.84 9.91 -18.39
N GLY A 176 -2.11 9.14 -19.19
CA GLY A 176 -0.73 8.74 -18.89
C GLY A 176 0.34 9.63 -19.54
N MET A 177 -0.04 10.63 -20.33
CA MET A 177 0.90 11.48 -21.04
C MET A 177 1.47 12.59 -20.17
N THR A 178 2.78 12.77 -20.21
CA THR A 178 3.50 13.80 -19.45
C THR A 178 4.25 14.80 -20.33
N SER A 179 4.21 14.62 -21.66
CA SER A 179 4.87 15.48 -22.66
C SER A 179 3.83 16.28 -23.43
N MET A 180 3.98 17.61 -23.44
CA MET A 180 3.08 18.48 -24.20
C MET A 180 3.13 18.19 -25.71
N ASN A 181 4.32 17.84 -26.21
CA ASN A 181 4.50 17.51 -27.61
C ASN A 181 3.74 16.22 -27.99
N ASP A 182 3.79 15.20 -27.13
CA ASP A 182 3.11 13.92 -27.35
C ASP A 182 1.59 14.13 -27.32
N ILE A 183 1.11 14.98 -26.40
CA ILE A 183 -0.32 15.36 -26.32
C ILE A 183 -0.76 16.06 -27.61
N CYS A 184 -0.01 17.05 -28.09
CA CYS A 184 -0.31 17.72 -29.36
C CYS A 184 -0.33 16.74 -30.55
N GLN A 185 0.68 15.86 -30.64
CA GLN A 185 0.75 14.84 -31.69
C GLN A 185 -0.46 13.91 -31.66
N PHE A 186 -0.83 13.43 -30.47
CA PHE A 186 -1.93 12.53 -30.28
C PHE A 186 -3.27 13.17 -30.67
N ILE A 187 -3.52 14.41 -30.22
CA ILE A 187 -4.75 15.14 -30.50
C ILE A 187 -4.86 15.50 -32.00
N ASN A 188 -3.73 15.80 -32.66
CA ASN A 188 -3.73 16.12 -34.09
C ASN A 188 -3.93 14.90 -34.99
N LYS A 189 -3.49 13.71 -34.56
CA LYS A 189 -3.75 12.44 -35.26
C LYS A 189 -5.15 11.86 -35.04
N ARG A 190 -6.08 12.64 -34.47
CA ARG A 190 -7.43 12.17 -34.09
C ARG A 190 -8.22 11.54 -35.23
N ASN A 191 -8.04 12.01 -36.47
CA ASN A 191 -8.74 11.51 -37.66
C ASN A 191 -8.17 10.19 -38.20
N GLU A 192 -6.92 9.85 -37.85
CA GLU A 192 -6.21 8.68 -38.38
C GLU A 192 -6.18 7.51 -37.38
N VAL A 193 -6.25 7.80 -36.07
CA VAL A 193 -5.97 6.83 -35.00
C VAL A 193 -7.24 6.30 -34.29
N TYR A 194 -8.36 7.03 -34.31
CA TYR A 194 -9.56 6.63 -33.54
C TYR A 194 -10.70 6.13 -34.40
N LYS A 195 -11.10 4.87 -34.15
CA LYS A 195 -12.41 4.33 -34.56
C LYS A 195 -13.48 4.40 -33.45
N VAL A 196 -13.13 4.79 -32.22
CA VAL A 196 -14.06 4.78 -31.07
C VAL A 196 -13.87 6.02 -30.19
N PHE A 197 -14.61 7.08 -30.49
CA PHE A 197 -14.79 8.24 -29.60
C PHE A 197 -15.55 7.83 -28.32
N ARG A 198 -15.48 8.65 -27.26
CA ARG A 198 -16.22 8.42 -26.01
C ARG A 198 -17.35 9.45 -25.85
N PRO A 199 -18.41 9.13 -25.09
CA PRO A 199 -19.45 10.09 -24.79
C PRO A 199 -18.85 11.32 -24.08
N LEU A 200 -19.26 12.49 -24.56
CA LEU A 200 -18.95 13.81 -24.01
C LEU A 200 -20.12 14.34 -23.20
N GLU A 201 -21.29 14.39 -23.84
CA GLU A 201 -22.48 15.02 -23.30
C GLU A 201 -23.71 14.14 -23.54
N TYR A 202 -24.60 14.11 -22.56
CA TYR A 202 -25.89 13.44 -22.64
C TYR A 202 -27.01 14.45 -22.53
N THR A 203 -27.94 14.42 -23.48
CA THR A 203 -29.21 15.15 -23.37
C THR A 203 -30.24 14.22 -22.77
N LEU A 204 -30.82 14.59 -21.62
CA LEU A 204 -31.87 13.79 -20.99
C LEU A 204 -33.26 14.43 -21.19
N LYS A 205 -34.23 13.60 -21.58
CA LYS A 205 -35.64 13.99 -21.68
C LYS A 205 -36.48 13.18 -20.66
N PRO A 206 -37.48 13.81 -20.00
CA PRO A 206 -38.37 13.11 -19.07
C PRO A 206 -39.03 11.88 -19.70
N ILE A 207 -39.13 10.78 -18.94
CA ILE A 207 -39.79 9.54 -19.40
C ILE A 207 -41.27 9.80 -19.74
N GLU A 208 -41.94 10.65 -18.97
CA GLU A 208 -43.36 11.02 -19.12
C GLU A 208 -43.69 11.55 -20.53
N LEU A 209 -42.75 12.20 -21.22
CA LEU A 209 -42.94 12.67 -22.60
C LEU A 209 -43.18 11.50 -23.58
N PHE A 210 -42.55 10.36 -23.30
CA PHE A 210 -42.56 9.17 -24.14
C PHE A 210 -43.54 8.11 -23.65
N ASN A 211 -43.79 8.02 -22.34
CA ASN A 211 -44.80 7.14 -21.76
C ASN A 211 -45.70 7.92 -20.79
N PRO A 212 -46.82 8.50 -21.28
CA PRO A 212 -47.74 9.27 -20.45
C PRO A 212 -48.42 8.46 -19.33
N GLN A 213 -48.45 7.12 -19.46
CA GLN A 213 -49.03 6.22 -18.46
C GLN A 213 -48.04 5.84 -17.35
N TYR A 214 -46.80 6.34 -17.41
CA TYR A 214 -45.80 6.14 -16.37
C TYR A 214 -46.22 6.88 -15.10
N ASN A 215 -46.95 6.19 -14.22
CA ASN A 215 -47.35 6.69 -12.92
C ASN A 215 -46.13 6.76 -12.00
N ARG A 216 -45.72 7.98 -11.67
CA ARG A 216 -44.66 8.26 -10.71
C ARG A 216 -45.10 7.79 -9.32
N LEU A 217 -44.35 6.89 -8.69
CA LEU A 217 -44.43 6.68 -7.25
C LEU A 217 -43.73 7.88 -6.57
N ASP A 218 -44.56 8.71 -5.92
CA ASP A 218 -44.27 9.75 -4.91
C ASP A 218 -43.44 11.01 -5.28
N SER A 219 -44.14 12.14 -5.16
CA SER A 219 -43.73 13.54 -4.92
C SER A 219 -42.80 14.28 -5.91
N PRO A 220 -43.06 15.58 -6.19
CA PRO A 220 -42.18 16.41 -7.00
C PRO A 220 -40.84 16.65 -6.28
N ILE A 221 -39.73 16.29 -6.94
CA ILE A 221 -38.38 16.59 -6.45
C ILE A 221 -38.17 18.11 -6.51
N ILE A 222 -37.92 18.74 -5.36
CA ILE A 222 -37.59 20.15 -5.24
C ILE A 222 -36.13 20.34 -5.68
N GLN A 223 -35.90 21.20 -6.67
CA GLN A 223 -34.55 21.60 -7.06
C GLN A 223 -34.10 22.80 -6.23
N LEU A 224 -32.89 22.72 -5.68
CA LEU A 224 -32.25 23.86 -5.05
C LEU A 224 -31.98 24.96 -6.09
N GLU A 225 -32.19 26.21 -5.70
CA GLU A 225 -31.85 27.36 -6.54
C GLU A 225 -30.36 27.35 -6.90
N SER A 226 -30.02 27.81 -8.11
CA SER A 226 -28.65 27.79 -8.62
C SER A 226 -27.69 28.58 -7.72
N THR A 227 -28.13 29.73 -7.22
CA THR A 227 -27.39 30.60 -6.28
C THR A 227 -27.07 29.87 -4.97
N TYR A 228 -28.00 29.06 -4.48
CA TYR A 228 -27.81 28.27 -3.27
C TYR A 228 -26.81 27.12 -3.49
N ASN A 229 -26.89 26.45 -4.64
CA ASN A 229 -25.91 25.43 -5.03
C ASN A 229 -24.49 26.01 -5.09
N GLU A 230 -24.32 27.22 -5.64
CA GLU A 230 -23.01 27.88 -5.69
C GLU A 230 -22.45 28.18 -4.30
N LYS A 231 -23.30 28.63 -3.37
CA LYS A 231 -22.92 28.84 -1.96
C LYS A 231 -22.39 27.55 -1.31
N LEU A 232 -23.06 26.42 -1.57
CA LEU A 232 -22.63 25.11 -1.09
C LEU A 232 -21.34 24.62 -1.76
N GLU A 233 -21.20 24.81 -3.08
CA GLU A 233 -19.98 24.50 -3.81
C GLU A 233 -18.78 25.26 -3.23
N GLU A 234 -18.92 26.57 -3.01
CA GLU A 234 -17.86 27.41 -2.45
C GLU A 234 -17.46 26.96 -1.04
N TYR A 235 -18.42 26.66 -0.18
CA TYR A 235 -18.18 26.11 1.14
C TYR A 235 -17.38 24.80 1.08
N LEU A 236 -17.82 23.83 0.26
CA LEU A 236 -17.18 22.52 0.15
C LEU A 236 -15.76 22.60 -0.43
N LEU A 237 -15.56 23.47 -1.43
CA LEU A 237 -14.26 23.66 -2.08
C LEU A 237 -13.27 24.38 -1.17
N LYS A 238 -13.71 25.41 -0.42
CA LYS A 238 -12.88 26.14 0.56
C LYS A 238 -12.16 25.18 1.52
N TYR A 239 -12.88 24.24 2.11
CA TYR A 239 -12.32 23.28 3.07
C TYR A 239 -11.52 22.16 2.40
N LEU A 240 -11.94 21.71 1.21
CA LEU A 240 -11.17 20.74 0.43
C LEU A 240 -9.79 21.28 0.05
N ASP A 241 -9.72 22.54 -0.38
CA ASP A 241 -8.46 23.18 -0.78
C ASP A 241 -7.54 23.38 0.43
N LYS A 242 -8.07 23.84 1.57
CA LYS A 242 -7.33 23.88 2.84
C LYS A 242 -6.70 22.53 3.20
N LEU A 243 -7.47 21.44 3.09
CA LEU A 243 -6.98 20.09 3.38
C LEU A 243 -5.88 19.65 2.41
N LYS A 244 -6.03 19.96 1.11
CA LYS A 244 -5.01 19.63 0.09
C LYS A 244 -3.72 20.39 0.30
N ASP A 245 -3.80 21.69 0.56
CA ASP A 245 -2.62 22.53 0.80
C ASP A 245 -1.86 22.03 2.02
N LEU A 246 -2.58 21.71 3.11
CA LEU A 246 -1.99 21.14 4.32
C LEU A 246 -1.33 19.78 4.05
N LYS A 247 -1.98 18.91 3.26
CA LYS A 247 -1.44 17.60 2.87
C LYS A 247 -0.16 17.74 2.06
N TYR A 248 -0.15 18.65 1.08
CA TYR A 248 1.01 18.91 0.24
C TYR A 248 2.19 19.43 1.06
N SER A 249 1.96 20.40 1.96
CA SER A 249 3.01 20.89 2.85
C SER A 249 3.56 19.79 3.76
N LEU A 250 2.73 18.88 4.27
CA LEU A 250 3.17 17.75 5.11
C LEU A 250 4.02 16.75 4.31
N ASP A 251 3.47 16.21 3.22
CA ASP A 251 4.07 15.09 2.48
C ASP A 251 5.31 15.50 1.70
N TYR A 252 5.39 16.76 1.26
CA TYR A 252 6.47 17.21 0.39
C TYR A 252 7.36 18.25 1.06
N GLU A 253 6.81 19.40 1.48
CA GLU A 253 7.65 20.51 1.96
C GLU A 253 8.36 20.17 3.27
N VAL A 254 7.60 19.80 4.31
CA VAL A 254 8.15 19.49 5.64
C VAL A 254 8.97 18.22 5.60
N THR A 255 8.47 17.15 4.98
CA THR A 255 9.20 15.88 4.83
C THR A 255 10.58 16.10 4.19
N LYS A 256 10.67 16.90 3.11
CA LYS A 256 11.93 17.26 2.47
C LYS A 256 12.82 18.16 3.34
N MET A 257 12.24 19.06 4.12
CA MET A 257 12.99 19.94 5.02
C MET A 257 13.60 19.19 6.20
N LEU A 258 12.87 18.24 6.79
CA LEU A 258 13.32 17.44 7.91
C LEU A 258 14.38 16.39 7.51
N ASN A 259 14.39 15.96 6.23
CA ASN A 259 15.44 15.07 5.70
C ASN A 259 15.66 13.80 6.55
N GLY A 260 14.58 13.20 7.05
CA GLY A 260 14.60 11.97 7.85
C GLY A 260 14.61 12.17 9.37
N TYR A 261 14.79 13.39 9.87
CA TYR A 261 14.69 13.69 11.31
C TYR A 261 13.24 13.92 11.76
N LEU A 262 12.96 13.75 13.05
CA LEU A 262 11.66 14.08 13.66
C LEU A 262 10.47 13.31 13.06
N GLY A 263 10.68 12.03 12.77
CA GLY A 263 9.66 11.15 12.16
C GLY A 263 8.39 11.02 13.02
N GLU A 264 8.53 11.00 14.35
CA GLU A 264 7.39 10.94 15.26
C GLU A 264 6.53 12.22 15.19
N GLN A 265 7.16 13.40 15.20
CA GLN A 265 6.47 14.69 15.12
C GLN A 265 5.75 14.84 13.77
N LEU A 266 6.38 14.38 12.68
CA LEU A 266 5.75 14.33 11.37
C LEU A 266 4.54 13.38 11.36
N CYS A 267 4.65 12.20 11.99
CA CYS A 267 3.56 11.24 12.11
C CYS A 267 2.37 11.81 12.90
N GLN A 268 2.63 12.48 14.03
CA GLN A 268 1.59 13.13 14.84
C GLN A 268 0.83 14.20 14.03
N LEU A 269 1.53 15.02 13.24
CA LEU A 269 0.90 15.99 12.35
C LEU A 269 0.08 15.33 11.24
N GLN A 270 0.56 14.23 10.66
CA GLN A 270 -0.19 13.45 9.68
C GLN A 270 -1.49 12.89 10.28
N GLN A 271 -1.46 12.41 11.52
CA GLN A 271 -2.66 11.96 12.24
C GLN A 271 -3.66 13.12 12.47
N GLN A 272 -3.17 14.30 12.84
CA GLN A 272 -4.02 15.50 12.98
C GLN A 272 -4.67 15.90 11.65
N TRP A 273 -3.96 15.78 10.53
CA TRP A 273 -4.53 15.98 9.20
C TRP A 273 -5.62 14.95 8.86
N VAL A 274 -5.40 13.66 9.18
CA VAL A 274 -6.41 12.60 9.00
C VAL A 274 -7.68 12.93 9.81
N TYR A 275 -7.52 13.42 11.03
CA TYR A 275 -8.65 13.86 11.84
C TYR A 275 -9.45 15.00 11.19
N LEU A 276 -8.78 16.06 10.69
CA LEU A 276 -9.44 17.15 9.97
C LEU A 276 -10.16 16.65 8.70
N LYS A 277 -9.54 15.73 7.95
CA LYS A 277 -10.15 15.10 6.78
C LYS A 277 -11.44 14.36 7.16
N ASN A 278 -11.43 13.61 8.26
CA ASN A 278 -12.61 12.88 8.74
C ASN A 278 -13.75 13.83 9.16
N LEU A 279 -13.43 14.99 9.76
CA LEU A 279 -14.44 16.01 10.06
C LEU A 279 -15.12 16.50 8.78
N TYR A 280 -14.33 16.86 7.77
CA TYR A 280 -14.85 17.29 6.47
C TYR A 280 -15.69 16.19 5.78
N GLU A 281 -15.26 14.93 5.83
CA GLU A 281 -16.04 13.81 5.26
C GLU A 281 -17.36 13.57 6.00
N ASN A 282 -17.40 13.81 7.32
CA ASN A 282 -18.64 13.74 8.09
C ASN A 282 -19.59 14.89 7.74
N ASP A 283 -19.07 16.11 7.53
CA ASP A 283 -19.87 17.24 7.06
C ASP A 283 -20.47 16.97 5.68
N ILE A 284 -19.71 16.38 4.75
CA ILE A 284 -20.23 15.92 3.45
C ILE A 284 -21.39 14.93 3.65
N LYS A 285 -21.23 13.92 4.52
CA LYS A 285 -22.29 12.93 4.78
C LYS A 285 -23.53 13.60 5.34
N GLN A 286 -23.38 14.51 6.31
CA GLN A 286 -24.50 15.25 6.90
C GLN A 286 -25.22 16.11 5.85
N LEU A 287 -24.47 16.90 5.07
CA LEU A 287 -25.02 17.74 4.02
C LEU A 287 -25.73 16.92 2.94
N LYS A 288 -25.19 15.75 2.56
CA LYS A 288 -25.83 14.82 1.64
C LYS A 288 -27.21 14.37 2.14
N HIS A 289 -27.34 14.03 3.43
CA HIS A 289 -28.62 13.66 4.01
C HIS A 289 -29.61 14.83 4.03
N LEU A 290 -29.17 16.00 4.52
CA LEU A 290 -30.03 17.19 4.62
C LEU A 290 -30.51 17.68 3.24
N ILE A 291 -29.62 17.69 2.24
CA ILE A 291 -29.96 18.09 0.86
C ILE A 291 -30.97 17.12 0.26
N ASN A 292 -30.80 15.81 0.48
CA ASN A 292 -31.79 14.83 0.05
C ASN A 292 -33.15 15.10 0.71
N ASP A 293 -33.20 15.32 2.02
CA ASP A 293 -34.47 15.59 2.73
C ASP A 293 -35.18 16.83 2.19
N VAL A 294 -34.44 17.92 1.95
CA VAL A 294 -34.98 19.15 1.33
C VAL A 294 -35.49 18.86 -0.09
N CYS A 295 -34.72 18.14 -0.91
CA CYS A 295 -35.11 17.78 -2.28
C CYS A 295 -36.36 16.89 -2.34
N TYR A 296 -36.65 16.12 -1.31
CA TYR A 296 -37.87 15.30 -1.20
C TYR A 296 -39.02 16.00 -0.45
N GLY A 297 -38.88 17.29 -0.12
CA GLY A 297 -39.90 18.04 0.64
C GLY A 297 -40.07 17.57 2.08
N ARG A 298 -39.09 16.84 2.63
CA ARG A 298 -39.07 16.27 3.99
C ARG A 298 -38.25 17.11 4.97
N GLY A 299 -37.55 18.13 4.51
CA GLY A 299 -36.65 18.95 5.32
C GLY A 299 -36.72 20.45 4.99
N ASP A 300 -36.24 21.27 5.92
CA ASP A 300 -36.16 22.73 5.81
C ASP A 300 -34.73 23.17 5.44
N ILE A 301 -34.61 24.01 4.41
CA ILE A 301 -33.35 24.58 3.92
C ILE A 301 -32.61 25.39 5.00
N SER A 302 -33.34 25.94 5.99
CA SER A 302 -32.76 26.66 7.12
C SER A 302 -31.80 25.80 7.97
N ILE A 303 -31.99 24.47 7.97
CA ILE A 303 -31.13 23.51 8.68
C ILE A 303 -29.78 23.36 7.96
N ILE A 304 -29.77 23.43 6.63
CA ILE A 304 -28.55 23.44 5.82
C ILE A 304 -27.77 24.72 6.12
N ASP A 305 -28.45 25.88 6.16
CA ASP A 305 -27.82 27.17 6.48
C ASP A 305 -27.19 27.18 7.88
N LYS A 306 -27.81 26.55 8.88
CA LYS A 306 -27.20 26.34 10.20
C LYS A 306 -25.96 25.45 10.16
N THR A 307 -25.93 24.49 9.24
CA THR A 307 -24.80 23.55 9.10
C THR A 307 -23.58 24.23 8.47
N ILE A 308 -23.81 25.08 7.48
CA ILE A 308 -22.77 25.88 6.83
C ILE A 308 -22.54 27.25 7.50
N SER A 309 -23.09 27.48 8.69
CA SER A 309 -23.03 28.78 9.36
C SER A 309 -21.60 29.11 9.84
N PRO A 310 -21.24 30.40 9.94
CA PRO A 310 -19.94 30.82 10.46
C PRO A 310 -19.61 30.28 11.86
N GLU A 311 -20.62 30.07 12.71
CA GLU A 311 -20.45 29.55 14.07
C GLU A 311 -19.95 28.11 14.10
N LYS A 312 -20.47 27.24 13.21
CA LYS A 312 -19.95 25.87 13.04
C LYS A 312 -18.60 25.85 12.31
N GLN A 313 -18.37 26.81 11.41
CA GLN A 313 -17.09 26.95 10.71
C GLN A 313 -15.93 27.23 11.67
N ASN A 314 -16.18 27.94 12.78
CA ASN A 314 -15.16 28.28 13.77
C ASN A 314 -14.48 27.04 14.39
N ASP A 315 -15.20 25.94 14.68
CA ASP A 315 -14.57 24.74 15.27
C ASP A 315 -13.59 24.05 14.31
N PHE A 316 -13.97 23.89 13.03
CA PHE A 316 -13.04 23.36 12.02
C PHE A 316 -11.86 24.31 11.83
N ASP A 317 -12.13 25.61 11.68
CA ASP A 317 -11.09 26.61 11.43
C ASP A 317 -10.11 26.73 12.61
N ASP A 318 -10.57 26.62 13.86
CA ASP A 318 -9.73 26.59 15.06
C ASP A 318 -8.80 25.37 15.08
N LYS A 319 -9.35 24.19 14.80
CA LYS A 319 -8.56 22.95 14.68
C LYS A 319 -7.57 23.04 13.53
N PHE A 320 -7.99 23.53 12.37
CA PHE A 320 -7.14 23.72 11.20
C PHE A 320 -5.99 24.70 11.50
N ASN A 321 -6.29 25.81 12.16
CA ASN A 321 -5.30 26.82 12.55
C ASN A 321 -4.28 26.23 13.54
N LYS A 322 -4.72 25.39 14.48
CA LYS A 322 -3.82 24.66 15.38
C LYS A 322 -2.85 23.73 14.63
N VAL A 323 -3.35 22.93 13.69
CA VAL A 323 -2.50 22.04 12.89
C VAL A 323 -1.54 22.85 12.00
N THR A 324 -2.03 23.94 11.40
CA THR A 324 -1.21 24.84 10.59
C THR A 324 -0.09 25.50 11.40
N LYS A 325 -0.37 25.89 12.65
CA LYS A 325 0.64 26.41 13.57
C LYS A 325 1.72 25.37 13.86
N ASN A 326 1.33 24.15 14.25
CA ASN A 326 2.27 23.06 14.51
C ASN A 326 3.11 22.71 13.27
N LEU A 327 2.49 22.74 12.08
CA LEU A 327 3.19 22.56 10.80
C LEU A 327 4.26 23.64 10.60
N ASN A 328 3.93 24.91 10.86
CA ASN A 328 4.86 26.02 10.71
C ASN A 328 6.01 25.94 11.73
N ASP A 329 5.73 25.55 12.97
CA ASP A 329 6.77 25.31 13.99
C ASP A 329 7.75 24.23 13.50
N LEU A 330 7.24 23.14 12.89
CA LEU A 330 8.07 22.09 12.31
C LEU A 330 8.81 22.54 11.04
N LYS A 331 8.24 23.45 10.23
CA LYS A 331 8.96 24.09 9.11
C LYS A 331 10.14 24.90 9.61
N GLU A 332 9.97 25.70 10.66
CA GLU A 332 11.07 26.46 11.28
C GLU A 332 12.15 25.51 11.82
N LYS A 333 11.74 24.40 12.44
CA LYS A 333 12.67 23.34 12.87
C LYS A 333 13.47 22.75 11.71
N GLY A 334 12.81 22.45 10.60
CA GLY A 334 13.47 21.98 9.39
C GLY A 334 14.48 23.00 8.83
N LYS A 335 14.19 24.30 8.91
CA LYS A 335 15.17 25.36 8.53
C LYS A 335 16.39 25.35 9.45
N LEU A 336 16.18 25.19 10.77
CA LEU A 336 17.27 25.08 11.74
C LEU A 336 18.17 23.87 11.42
N ILE A 337 17.59 22.68 11.23
CA ILE A 337 18.32 21.45 10.89
C ILE A 337 19.13 21.64 9.60
N ARG A 338 18.55 22.27 8.58
CA ARG A 338 19.27 22.58 7.33
C ARG A 338 20.44 23.53 7.56
N ASN A 339 20.26 24.61 8.31
CA ASN A 339 21.33 25.56 8.65
C ASN A 339 22.48 24.86 9.41
N LEU A 340 22.14 24.03 10.41
CA LEU A 340 23.12 23.22 11.13
C LEU A 340 23.90 22.31 10.17
N LYS A 341 23.22 21.63 9.24
CA LYS A 341 23.84 20.78 8.22
C LYS A 341 24.76 21.55 7.27
N GLU A 342 24.37 22.75 6.83
CA GLU A 342 25.22 23.64 6.02
C GLU A 342 26.48 24.06 6.77
N LYS A 343 26.37 24.30 8.08
CA LYS A 343 27.51 24.49 8.98
C LYS A 343 28.20 23.17 9.38
N LYS A 344 27.87 22.03 8.78
CA LYS A 344 28.41 20.69 9.11
C LYS A 344 28.28 20.31 10.59
N ILE A 345 27.18 20.69 11.23
CA ILE A 345 26.85 20.32 12.62
C ILE A 345 25.79 19.23 12.57
N GLN A 346 26.03 18.12 13.26
CA GLN A 346 25.10 17.00 13.32
C GLN A 346 23.92 17.35 14.23
N TYR A 347 22.70 17.14 13.76
CA TYR A 347 21.49 17.30 14.55
C TYR A 347 21.15 15.98 15.26
N CYS A 348 20.73 16.06 16.52
CA CYS A 348 20.32 14.94 17.35
C CYS A 348 19.10 15.34 18.18
N ASN A 349 18.01 14.57 18.09
CA ASN A 349 16.87 14.69 18.99
C ASN A 349 17.11 13.81 20.23
N VAL A 350 17.21 14.41 21.42
CA VAL A 350 17.64 13.68 22.63
C VAL A 350 16.63 12.61 23.08
N VAL A 351 15.37 12.71 22.66
CA VAL A 351 14.35 11.69 22.94
C VAL A 351 14.72 10.35 22.32
N GLU A 352 15.40 10.34 21.16
CA GLU A 352 15.86 9.12 20.49
C GLU A 352 16.94 8.37 21.31
N TYR A 353 17.54 9.05 22.29
CA TYR A 353 18.53 8.50 23.22
C TYR A 353 17.91 8.17 24.59
N GLY A 354 16.57 8.19 24.67
CA GLY A 354 15.82 7.87 25.88
C GLY A 354 15.99 8.91 27.00
N ILE A 355 16.22 10.18 26.66
CA ILE A 355 16.35 11.26 27.65
C ILE A 355 14.96 11.81 28.03
N ASP A 356 14.64 11.74 29.31
CA ASP A 356 13.35 12.15 29.87
C ASP A 356 13.50 12.90 31.22
N GLN A 357 12.38 13.10 31.92
CA GLN A 357 12.32 13.87 33.15
C GLN A 357 13.03 13.22 34.37
N ILE A 358 13.32 11.91 34.32
CA ILE A 358 14.02 11.22 35.43
C ILE A 358 15.54 11.30 35.28
N ASP A 359 16.02 11.76 34.14
CA ASP A 359 17.43 11.94 33.89
C ASP A 359 18.00 13.15 34.64
N ASN A 360 19.30 13.07 34.93
CA ASN A 360 20.09 14.17 35.46
C ASN A 360 21.33 14.39 34.57
N LYS A 361 22.13 15.40 34.88
CA LYS A 361 23.31 15.74 34.06
C LYS A 361 24.24 14.55 33.81
N ILE A 362 24.42 13.67 34.81
CA ILE A 362 25.31 12.51 34.69
C ILE A 362 24.70 11.46 33.75
N THR A 363 23.41 11.16 33.89
CA THR A 363 22.74 10.16 33.04
C THR A 363 22.58 10.65 31.60
N ILE A 364 22.38 11.95 31.38
CA ILE A 364 22.38 12.57 30.04
C ILE A 364 23.76 12.44 29.39
N GLU A 365 24.84 12.77 30.11
CA GLU A 365 26.21 12.61 29.62
C GLU A 365 26.51 11.13 29.26
N GLN A 366 25.93 10.17 29.98
CA GLN A 366 26.06 8.73 29.70
C GLN A 366 25.20 8.25 28.52
N LYS A 367 24.03 8.87 28.27
CA LYS A 367 23.14 8.51 27.17
C LYS A 367 23.57 9.15 25.84
N LEU A 368 24.13 10.36 25.89
CA LEU A 368 24.68 11.08 24.72
C LEU A 368 26.19 10.81 24.54
N VAL A 369 26.58 9.54 24.57
CA VAL A 369 27.97 9.13 24.31
C VAL A 369 28.18 9.03 22.80
N PHE A 370 29.19 9.76 22.33
CA PHE A 370 29.63 9.70 20.95
C PHE A 370 31.11 9.28 20.92
N ASP A 371 31.47 8.39 19.98
CA ASP A 371 32.74 7.63 19.93
C ASP A 371 34.06 8.42 19.88
N ASN A 372 34.02 9.76 19.97
CA ASN A 372 35.19 10.62 19.83
C ASN A 372 35.28 11.66 20.96
N GLU A 373 36.43 11.71 21.64
CA GLU A 373 36.76 12.66 22.72
C GLU A 373 36.79 14.12 22.22
N GLU A 374 36.97 14.33 20.92
CA GLU A 374 36.98 15.65 20.29
C GLU A 374 35.58 16.20 19.98
N ASN A 375 34.51 15.46 20.31
CA ASN A 375 33.16 15.94 20.06
C ASN A 375 32.81 17.11 21.00
N ARG A 376 32.15 18.12 20.44
CA ARG A 376 31.55 19.24 21.18
C ARG A 376 30.05 19.22 20.95
N ILE A 377 29.29 19.08 22.03
CA ILE A 377 27.84 18.96 21.97
C ILE A 377 27.21 20.25 22.51
N LEU A 378 26.39 20.92 21.70
CA LEU A 378 25.59 22.07 22.09
C LEU A 378 24.21 21.60 22.52
N TYR A 379 23.89 21.76 23.81
CA TYR A 379 22.56 21.50 24.35
C TYR A 379 21.70 22.75 24.19
N SER A 380 20.51 22.58 23.61
CA SER A 380 19.55 23.67 23.47
C SER A 380 18.13 23.11 23.23
N ASN A 381 17.15 24.00 23.20
CA ASN A 381 15.80 23.73 22.76
C ASN A 381 15.20 24.97 22.07
N ASP A 382 14.04 24.81 21.43
CA ASP A 382 13.37 25.87 20.67
C ASP A 382 13.03 27.10 21.53
N HIS A 383 12.68 26.87 22.80
CA HIS A 383 12.36 27.95 23.73
C HIS A 383 13.58 28.83 24.04
N LEU A 384 14.72 28.21 24.36
CA LEU A 384 15.97 28.90 24.67
C LEU A 384 16.53 29.65 23.44
N ILE A 385 16.42 29.05 22.25
CA ILE A 385 16.80 29.73 21.00
C ILE A 385 15.94 30.98 20.78
N LYS A 386 14.63 30.89 21.05
CA LYS A 386 13.70 32.01 20.86
C LYS A 386 13.93 33.15 21.86
N ILE A 387 14.24 32.83 23.12
CA ILE A 387 14.52 33.83 24.15
C ILE A 387 15.90 34.48 23.95
N ASN A 388 16.91 33.71 23.55
CA ASN A 388 18.28 34.22 23.44
C ASN A 388 18.97 33.85 22.11
N THR A 389 18.38 34.28 21.01
CA THR A 389 18.85 33.96 19.65
C THR A 389 20.27 34.45 19.38
N LYS A 390 20.66 35.60 19.95
CA LYS A 390 22.03 36.12 19.83
C LYS A 390 23.04 35.18 20.48
N GLN A 391 22.78 34.73 21.72
CA GLN A 391 23.65 33.78 22.41
C GLN A 391 23.76 32.47 21.62
N PHE A 392 22.67 31.95 21.09
CA PHE A 392 22.67 30.73 20.27
C PHE A 392 23.62 30.86 19.05
N HIS A 393 23.52 31.96 18.30
CA HIS A 393 24.39 32.20 17.15
C HIS A 393 25.86 32.38 17.57
N THR A 394 26.13 33.12 18.66
CA THR A 394 27.49 33.26 19.20
C THR A 394 28.10 31.91 19.59
N LEU A 395 27.34 31.03 20.24
CA LEU A 395 27.81 29.68 20.60
C LEU A 395 28.11 28.84 19.35
N LEU A 396 27.23 28.88 18.34
CA LEU A 396 27.45 28.18 17.07
C LEU A 396 28.70 28.67 16.33
N ASP A 397 28.91 29.99 16.27
CA ASP A 397 30.06 30.57 15.58
C ASP A 397 31.36 30.25 16.31
N ASN A 398 31.36 30.30 17.65
CA ASN A 398 32.50 29.86 18.47
C ASN A 398 32.86 28.38 18.21
N LEU A 399 31.86 27.48 18.16
CA LEU A 399 32.08 26.07 17.83
C LEU A 399 32.64 25.88 16.42
N CYS A 400 32.13 26.64 15.45
CA CYS A 400 32.64 26.61 14.07
C CYS A 400 34.09 27.11 13.99
N GLU A 401 34.46 28.15 14.75
CA GLU A 401 35.84 28.63 14.84
C GLU A 401 36.78 27.63 15.50
N GLN A 402 36.34 26.95 16.58
CA GLN A 402 37.13 25.88 17.20
C GLN A 402 37.44 24.78 16.19
N ARG A 403 36.45 24.34 15.41
CA ARG A 403 36.68 23.33 14.35
C ARG A 403 37.56 23.85 13.20
N ARG A 404 37.55 25.15 12.90
CA ARG A 404 38.50 25.72 11.92
C ARG A 404 39.96 25.62 12.40
N LYS A 405 40.18 25.73 13.71
CA LYS A 405 41.50 25.56 14.33
C LYS A 405 41.88 24.08 14.51
N HIS A 406 40.88 23.21 14.67
CA HIS A 406 41.02 21.78 14.94
C HIS A 406 40.03 20.97 14.08
N SER A 407 40.49 20.53 12.90
CA SER A 407 39.64 19.86 11.90
C SER A 407 39.02 18.53 12.36
N GLU A 408 39.59 17.94 13.40
CA GLU A 408 39.21 16.68 14.05
C GLU A 408 37.96 16.78 14.95
N ILE A 409 37.53 18.01 15.29
CA ILE A 409 36.37 18.25 16.16
C ILE A 409 35.06 17.98 15.39
N CYS A 410 34.25 17.04 15.88
CA CYS A 410 32.86 16.91 15.45
C CYS A 410 31.95 17.81 16.30
N LEU A 411 31.00 18.46 15.64
CA LEU A 411 30.03 19.35 16.29
C LEU A 411 28.65 18.72 16.25
N ILE A 412 28.00 18.64 17.41
CA ILE A 412 26.68 18.02 17.56
C ILE A 412 25.75 19.03 18.23
N TYR A 413 24.54 19.18 17.71
CA TYR A 413 23.45 19.92 18.32
C TYR A 413 22.47 18.91 18.93
N ALA A 414 22.39 18.89 20.25
CA ALA A 414 21.47 18.05 21.01
C ALA A 414 20.21 18.87 21.36
N ASP A 415 19.10 18.43 20.81
CA ASP A 415 17.82 19.12 20.85
C ASP A 415 16.91 18.55 21.94
N PHE A 416 16.64 19.36 22.95
CA PHE A 416 15.78 19.02 24.09
C PHE A 416 14.32 19.43 23.88
N SER A 417 13.94 19.96 22.73
CA SER A 417 12.60 20.55 22.50
C SER A 417 11.44 19.59 22.66
N TYR A 418 11.68 18.29 22.47
CA TYR A 418 10.67 17.24 22.58
C TYR A 418 10.85 16.35 23.81
N SER A 419 11.86 16.60 24.62
CA SER A 419 12.08 15.86 25.87
C SER A 419 11.26 16.45 26.99
N SER A 420 10.81 15.60 27.92
CA SER A 420 10.25 16.04 29.20
C SER A 420 11.31 16.56 30.17
N PHE A 421 12.61 16.42 29.85
CA PHE A 421 13.70 17.00 30.64
C PHE A 421 13.75 18.53 30.48
N GLU A 422 13.72 19.24 31.60
CA GLU A 422 13.74 20.71 31.60
C GLU A 422 15.18 21.25 31.51
N LEU A 423 15.63 21.53 30.29
CA LEU A 423 16.91 22.20 30.06
C LEU A 423 16.78 23.71 30.38
N LYS A 424 17.49 24.16 31.42
CA LYS A 424 17.43 25.56 31.89
C LYS A 424 18.23 26.55 31.06
N ASP A 425 19.39 26.12 30.55
CA ASP A 425 20.34 26.98 29.84
C ASP A 425 20.99 26.27 28.65
N MET A 426 21.38 27.06 27.64
CA MET A 426 22.21 26.55 26.55
C MET A 426 23.64 26.33 27.06
N MET A 427 24.22 25.17 26.77
CA MET A 427 25.57 24.83 27.22
C MET A 427 26.32 23.98 26.20
N ILE A 428 27.65 24.13 26.17
CA ILE A 428 28.55 23.29 25.39
C ILE A 428 29.19 22.27 26.33
N VAL A 429 29.11 21.00 25.98
CA VAL A 429 29.63 19.87 26.78
C VAL A 429 30.65 19.08 25.96
N PRO A 430 31.82 18.72 26.53
CA PRO A 430 32.78 17.80 25.90
C PRO A 430 32.34 16.34 26.05
N SER A 431 32.66 15.48 25.07
CA SER A 431 32.47 14.02 25.20
C SER A 431 33.55 13.41 26.11
N LYS A 432 33.21 12.52 27.06
CA LYS A 432 34.16 11.85 27.98
C LYS A 432 34.37 10.36 27.62
N ARG A 433 35.59 9.83 27.82
CA ARG A 433 35.87 8.38 27.90
C ARG A 433 35.68 7.81 29.32
N HIS A 434 35.26 6.54 29.39
CA HIS A 434 35.42 5.70 30.58
C HIS A 434 36.89 5.24 30.74
N SER A 435 37.43 5.32 31.96
CA SER A 435 38.77 4.83 32.34
C SER A 435 38.80 3.30 32.53
N ASP A 436 39.88 2.69 32.02
CA ASP A 436 40.16 1.25 31.90
C ASP A 436 40.37 0.49 33.23
N GLU A 437 39.66 -0.62 33.44
CA GLU A 437 40.12 -1.82 34.17
C GLU A 437 39.23 -3.03 33.79
N ASN A 438 39.44 -3.56 32.57
CA ASN A 438 39.16 -4.95 32.12
C ASN A 438 39.15 -5.00 30.58
N LYS A 439 40.32 -5.00 29.94
CA LYS A 439 40.43 -5.28 28.50
C LYS A 439 40.79 -6.74 28.25
N LYS A 440 39.76 -7.54 27.97
CA LYS A 440 39.77 -8.47 26.83
C LYS A 440 38.33 -8.76 26.38
N SER A 441 38.11 -8.50 25.10
CA SER A 441 36.85 -8.58 24.32
C SER A 441 35.89 -7.41 24.50
N MET A 442 35.91 -6.49 23.54
CA MET A 442 34.77 -5.77 22.95
C MET A 442 35.35 -4.73 22.00
N LYS A 443 35.39 -5.08 20.72
CA LYS A 443 35.55 -4.14 19.61
C LYS A 443 34.14 -3.89 19.05
N GLU A 444 33.79 -2.62 18.96
CA GLU A 444 32.82 -2.03 18.02
C GLU A 444 31.44 -2.71 17.94
N GLU A 445 30.56 -2.40 18.91
CA GLU A 445 29.11 -2.55 18.73
C GLU A 445 28.51 -1.20 18.33
N THR A 446 28.41 -1.04 17.01
CA THR A 446 27.40 -0.19 16.37
C THR A 446 26.02 -0.60 16.86
N LEU A 447 25.13 0.39 17.05
CA LEU A 447 23.72 0.23 17.43
C LEU A 447 23.07 -0.96 16.70
N SER A 448 23.05 -2.10 17.37
CA SER A 448 22.50 -3.36 16.91
C SER A 448 21.80 -4.00 18.10
N SER A 449 20.59 -3.54 18.38
CA SER A 449 19.58 -4.45 18.96
C SER A 449 19.06 -5.37 17.84
N THR A 450 19.96 -6.03 17.10
CA THR A 450 19.54 -7.10 16.21
C THR A 450 19.35 -8.33 17.07
N SER A 451 18.19 -8.96 16.93
CA SER A 451 17.94 -10.24 17.57
C SER A 451 19.11 -11.18 17.27
N ASN A 452 19.43 -12.08 18.18
CA ASN A 452 20.50 -13.07 18.02
C ASN A 452 20.20 -14.12 16.92
N ILE A 453 19.26 -13.83 16.01
CA ILE A 453 18.69 -14.70 14.99
C ILE A 453 18.74 -13.99 13.63
N ILE A 454 19.35 -14.64 12.64
CA ILE A 454 19.31 -14.21 11.23
C ILE A 454 18.04 -14.81 10.60
N ASN A 455 17.10 -13.98 10.15
CA ASN A 455 15.87 -14.43 9.47
C ASN A 455 16.03 -14.36 7.95
N ILE A 456 15.94 -15.51 7.28
CA ILE A 456 15.96 -15.63 5.81
C ILE A 456 14.59 -16.08 5.31
N LEU A 457 13.97 -15.32 4.43
CA LEU A 457 12.75 -15.72 3.71
C LEU A 457 13.12 -16.41 2.40
N LEU A 458 12.61 -17.63 2.17
CA LEU A 458 12.78 -18.33 0.89
C LEU A 458 11.54 -18.16 0.03
N LEU A 459 11.71 -17.78 -1.23
CA LEU A 459 10.66 -17.66 -2.24
C LEU A 459 11.10 -18.39 -3.51
N GLY A 460 10.19 -19.04 -4.21
CA GLY A 460 10.50 -19.73 -5.47
C GLY A 460 9.32 -20.53 -6.00
N GLU A 461 9.36 -20.87 -7.28
CA GLU A 461 8.30 -21.66 -7.93
C GLU A 461 8.11 -23.01 -7.25
N THR A 462 6.91 -23.57 -7.40
CA THR A 462 6.65 -24.96 -7.07
C THR A 462 7.64 -25.88 -7.81
N GLY A 463 8.28 -26.79 -7.08
CA GLY A 463 9.26 -27.71 -7.68
C GLY A 463 10.64 -27.11 -8.00
N VAL A 464 10.95 -25.88 -7.54
CA VAL A 464 12.32 -25.33 -7.62
C VAL A 464 13.30 -25.99 -6.63
N GLY A 465 12.78 -26.74 -5.64
CA GLY A 465 13.59 -27.45 -4.66
C GLY A 465 13.87 -26.66 -3.38
N LYS A 466 12.92 -25.84 -2.89
CA LYS A 466 13.05 -25.06 -1.64
C LYS A 466 13.32 -25.94 -0.42
N SER A 467 12.45 -26.93 -0.15
CA SER A 467 12.59 -27.83 0.99
C SER A 467 13.88 -28.66 0.91
N THR A 468 14.24 -29.14 -0.28
CA THR A 468 15.52 -29.81 -0.54
C THR A 468 16.71 -28.89 -0.27
N PHE A 469 16.63 -27.62 -0.67
CA PHE A 469 17.66 -26.62 -0.39
C PHE A 469 17.83 -26.40 1.11
N ILE A 470 16.75 -26.30 1.90
CA ILE A 470 16.87 -26.10 3.36
C ILE A 470 17.64 -27.25 4.02
N ASN A 471 17.29 -28.50 3.69
CA ASN A 471 18.00 -29.68 4.18
C ASN A 471 19.46 -29.70 3.71
N ALA A 472 19.70 -29.48 2.42
CA ALA A 472 21.04 -29.46 1.85
C ALA A 472 21.91 -28.38 2.51
N PHE A 473 21.38 -27.15 2.62
CA PHE A 473 22.05 -26.00 3.21
C PHE A 473 22.41 -26.23 4.68
N ALA A 474 21.51 -26.81 5.46
CA ALA A 474 21.78 -27.16 6.86
C ALA A 474 22.94 -28.18 6.97
N ASN A 475 22.99 -29.18 6.07
CA ASN A 475 24.09 -30.14 6.03
C ASN A 475 25.40 -29.50 5.53
N TYR A 476 25.36 -28.63 4.53
CA TYR A 476 26.54 -27.93 4.01
C TYR A 476 27.18 -26.99 5.04
N LEU A 477 26.38 -26.40 5.92
CA LEU A 477 26.86 -25.59 7.03
C LEU A 477 27.40 -26.44 8.20
N THR A 478 27.00 -27.71 8.28
CA THR A 478 27.40 -28.63 9.36
C THR A 478 28.64 -29.44 8.99
N PHE A 479 28.70 -29.98 7.78
CA PHE A 479 29.75 -30.89 7.32
C PHE A 479 30.55 -30.28 6.17
N ASN A 480 31.84 -30.02 6.44
CA ASN A 480 32.75 -29.45 5.45
C ASN A 480 33.05 -30.40 4.27
N THR A 481 32.91 -31.70 4.46
CA THR A 481 33.20 -32.73 3.45
C THR A 481 32.07 -33.76 3.38
N LEU A 482 31.86 -34.35 2.20
CA LEU A 482 30.84 -35.37 1.98
C LEU A 482 31.12 -36.63 2.80
N GLU A 483 32.38 -37.04 2.93
CA GLU A 483 32.80 -38.19 3.76
C GLU A 483 32.37 -38.05 5.23
N LYS A 484 32.51 -36.85 5.81
CA LYS A 484 32.04 -36.59 7.19
C LYS A 484 30.53 -36.65 7.29
N ALA A 485 29.83 -36.19 6.26
CA ALA A 485 28.37 -36.27 6.20
C ALA A 485 27.87 -37.72 6.04
N GLN A 486 28.59 -38.56 5.29
CA GLN A 486 28.29 -39.99 5.10
C GLN A 486 28.48 -40.82 6.37
N THR A 487 29.53 -40.51 7.14
CA THR A 487 29.85 -41.18 8.40
C THR A 487 28.99 -40.70 9.58
N SER A 488 28.24 -39.61 9.39
CA SER A 488 27.32 -39.05 10.38
C SER A 488 25.86 -39.28 9.97
N GLN A 489 24.91 -39.04 10.88
CA GLN A 489 23.49 -38.97 10.50
C GLN A 489 23.21 -37.58 9.87
N PRO A 490 22.72 -37.51 8.61
CA PRO A 490 22.42 -36.25 7.95
C PRO A 490 21.32 -35.52 8.71
N MET A 491 21.43 -34.21 8.78
CA MET A 491 20.36 -33.41 9.36
C MET A 491 19.17 -33.36 8.41
N VAL A 492 18.01 -33.76 8.90
CA VAL A 492 16.74 -33.66 8.18
C VAL A 492 15.82 -32.77 8.98
N LEU A 493 15.69 -31.53 8.54
CA LEU A 493 14.82 -30.55 9.17
C LEU A 493 13.36 -30.75 8.74
N MET A 494 13.12 -31.36 7.57
CA MET A 494 11.81 -31.73 7.04
C MET A 494 11.89 -32.95 6.11
N PRO A 495 10.80 -33.72 5.95
CA PRO A 495 10.77 -34.86 5.05
C PRO A 495 11.12 -34.48 3.62
N VAL A 496 11.80 -35.38 2.92
CA VAL A 496 12.05 -35.29 1.48
C VAL A 496 11.66 -36.59 0.80
N SER A 497 11.06 -36.47 -0.38
CA SER A 497 10.71 -37.60 -1.24
C SER A 497 11.06 -37.25 -2.68
N PHE A 498 11.80 -38.12 -3.34
CA PHE A 498 12.14 -37.95 -4.75
C PHE A 498 12.39 -39.30 -5.43
N VAL A 499 12.25 -39.33 -6.76
CA VAL A 499 12.62 -40.49 -7.57
C VAL A 499 14.06 -40.33 -8.04
N THR A 500 14.83 -41.41 -8.00
CA THR A 500 16.14 -41.53 -8.65
C THR A 500 16.13 -42.75 -9.55
N THR A 501 16.78 -42.66 -10.70
CA THR A 501 16.89 -43.77 -11.66
C THR A 501 18.30 -44.34 -11.62
N VAL A 502 18.42 -45.67 -11.62
CA VAL A 502 19.72 -46.36 -11.55
C VAL A 502 19.85 -47.37 -12.70
N GLY A 503 21.07 -47.51 -13.22
CA GLY A 503 21.40 -48.48 -14.27
C GLY A 503 20.88 -48.12 -15.66
N ASP A 504 21.27 -48.92 -16.65
CA ASP A 504 20.97 -48.70 -18.07
C ASP A 504 19.48 -48.86 -18.42
N ASN A 505 18.71 -49.50 -17.55
CA ASN A 505 17.27 -49.74 -17.73
C ASN A 505 16.39 -48.67 -17.06
N PHE A 506 16.99 -47.61 -16.51
CA PHE A 506 16.29 -46.52 -15.81
C PHE A 506 15.41 -47.02 -14.66
N GLU A 507 15.92 -47.95 -13.83
CA GLU A 507 15.15 -48.49 -12.71
C GLU A 507 14.79 -47.39 -11.70
N GLU A 508 13.50 -47.17 -11.48
CA GLU A 508 13.00 -46.10 -10.60
C GLU A 508 13.03 -46.53 -9.13
N HIS A 509 13.80 -45.79 -8.33
CA HIS A 509 13.82 -45.91 -6.88
C HIS A 509 13.20 -44.66 -6.25
N THR A 510 12.14 -44.85 -5.48
CA THR A 510 11.56 -43.78 -4.66
C THR A 510 12.35 -43.68 -3.35
N VAL A 511 13.10 -42.60 -3.19
CA VAL A 511 13.87 -42.29 -1.99
C VAL A 511 13.02 -41.43 -1.07
N LYS A 512 12.84 -41.88 0.17
CA LYS A 512 12.14 -41.13 1.23
C LYS A 512 13.03 -41.00 2.45
N PHE A 513 13.06 -39.83 3.06
CA PHE A 513 13.91 -39.59 4.23
C PHE A 513 13.32 -38.52 5.15
N GLY A 514 13.31 -38.81 6.45
CA GLY A 514 12.64 -38.00 7.49
C GLY A 514 11.23 -38.49 7.84
N ASP A 515 10.82 -38.29 9.09
CA ASP A 515 9.50 -38.68 9.58
C ASP A 515 8.42 -37.69 9.14
N VAL A 516 7.29 -38.20 8.65
CA VAL A 516 6.14 -37.37 8.26
C VAL A 516 5.68 -36.57 9.48
N ASP A 517 5.80 -35.24 9.39
CA ASP A 517 5.41 -34.35 10.48
C ASP A 517 3.92 -34.55 10.82
N SER A 518 3.59 -34.55 12.11
CA SER A 518 2.22 -34.74 12.63
C SER A 518 1.16 -33.80 12.03
N LEU A 519 1.61 -32.71 11.39
CA LEU A 519 0.80 -31.67 10.75
C LEU A 519 0.60 -31.87 9.24
N ASN A 520 1.21 -32.87 8.59
CA ASN A 520 1.12 -33.13 7.14
C ASN A 520 1.36 -31.88 6.26
N ASN A 521 2.36 -31.05 6.58
CA ASN A 521 2.62 -29.81 5.84
C ASN A 521 3.30 -30.04 4.47
N GLU A 522 3.89 -31.22 4.25
CA GLU A 522 4.54 -31.61 3.00
C GLU A 522 3.70 -32.69 2.29
N VAL A 523 3.21 -32.39 1.09
CA VAL A 523 2.38 -33.28 0.28
C VAL A 523 3.12 -33.67 -1.00
N PHE A 524 3.62 -34.90 -1.05
CA PHE A 524 4.46 -35.40 -2.16
C PHE A 524 3.67 -36.09 -3.27
N ASP A 525 2.41 -36.47 -3.02
CA ASP A 525 1.63 -37.35 -3.91
C ASP A 525 0.91 -36.59 -5.04
N ARG A 526 1.18 -35.30 -5.23
CA ARG A 526 0.46 -34.41 -6.17
C ARG A 526 1.42 -33.64 -7.09
N PRO A 527 1.77 -34.19 -8.26
CA PRO A 527 2.69 -33.56 -9.19
C PRO A 527 2.20 -32.16 -9.62
N GLY A 528 3.08 -31.16 -9.54
CA GLY A 528 2.78 -29.79 -9.96
C GLY A 528 1.99 -28.94 -8.94
N GLN A 529 1.62 -29.46 -7.77
CA GLN A 529 1.15 -28.64 -6.63
C GLN A 529 2.34 -28.27 -5.73
N SER A 530 2.24 -27.15 -5.01
CA SER A 530 3.25 -26.83 -3.99
C SER A 530 3.36 -28.00 -3.02
N VAL A 531 4.58 -28.45 -2.69
CA VAL A 531 4.78 -29.54 -1.73
C VAL A 531 4.52 -29.02 -0.31
N THR A 532 5.15 -27.91 0.04
CA THR A 532 4.89 -27.15 1.27
C THR A 532 3.55 -26.43 1.18
N GLN A 533 2.63 -26.70 2.11
CA GLN A 533 1.29 -26.10 2.12
C GLN A 533 1.21 -24.81 2.92
N ARG A 534 2.01 -24.65 3.98
CA ARG A 534 2.01 -23.47 4.86
C ARG A 534 3.44 -23.04 5.21
N CYS A 535 3.61 -21.75 5.48
CA CYS A 535 4.88 -21.19 5.92
C CYS A 535 5.35 -21.85 7.22
N LYS A 536 6.65 -22.18 7.29
CA LYS A 536 7.26 -22.79 8.48
C LYS A 536 8.68 -22.30 8.67
N SER A 537 9.07 -22.06 9.92
CA SER A 537 10.42 -21.63 10.28
C SER A 537 11.25 -22.81 10.76
N TYR A 538 12.45 -22.95 10.21
CA TYR A 538 13.45 -23.91 10.67
C TYR A 538 14.62 -23.14 11.29
N VAL A 539 14.91 -23.44 12.56
CA VAL A 539 15.96 -22.76 13.32
C VAL A 539 17.08 -23.75 13.62
N PHE A 540 18.32 -23.39 13.28
CA PHE A 540 19.49 -24.16 13.66
C PHE A 540 20.67 -23.25 14.01
N ASN A 541 21.62 -23.80 14.77
CA ASN A 541 22.77 -23.05 15.25
C ASN A 541 23.85 -23.00 14.16
N LEU A 542 24.45 -21.82 13.96
CA LEU A 542 25.67 -21.73 13.16
C LEU A 542 26.82 -22.21 14.04
N ASN A 543 27.70 -23.06 13.51
CA ASN A 543 28.82 -23.71 14.23
C ASN A 543 29.97 -22.74 14.62
N ASP A 544 29.64 -21.47 14.87
CA ASP A 544 30.57 -20.36 15.00
C ASP A 544 30.50 -19.73 16.41
N SER A 545 31.60 -19.12 16.82
CA SER A 545 31.90 -18.56 18.16
C SER A 545 30.84 -17.60 18.72
N ASP A 546 30.01 -17.00 17.86
CA ASP A 546 29.09 -15.90 18.17
C ASP A 546 27.69 -16.33 18.70
N ARG A 547 27.41 -17.64 18.85
CA ARG A 547 26.09 -18.17 19.30
C ARG A 547 24.85 -17.66 18.53
N LYS A 548 25.02 -17.10 17.32
CA LYS A 548 23.93 -16.62 16.46
C LYS A 548 23.15 -17.81 15.88
N LYS A 549 21.81 -17.72 15.93
CA LYS A 549 20.90 -18.71 15.32
C LYS A 549 20.57 -18.30 13.89
N LEU A 550 20.40 -19.27 13.01
CA LEU A 550 19.84 -19.04 11.69
C LEU A 550 18.40 -19.54 11.66
N ARG A 551 17.47 -18.69 11.24
CA ARG A 551 16.08 -19.06 10.97
C ARG A 551 15.82 -18.94 9.47
N ILE A 552 15.41 -20.05 8.87
CA ILE A 552 14.97 -20.08 7.48
C ILE A 552 13.44 -20.21 7.48
N ILE A 553 12.76 -19.25 6.88
CA ILE A 553 11.31 -19.21 6.68
C ILE A 553 11.03 -19.84 5.33
N ASP A 554 10.53 -21.07 5.35
CA ASP A 554 10.05 -21.79 4.19
C ASP A 554 8.64 -21.34 3.84
N THR A 555 8.34 -21.28 2.54
CA THR A 555 7.07 -20.76 2.03
C THR A 555 6.49 -21.68 0.96
N PRO A 556 5.15 -21.70 0.79
CA PRO A 556 4.53 -22.35 -0.35
C PRO A 556 5.10 -21.81 -1.67
N GLY A 557 5.23 -22.67 -2.68
CA GLY A 557 5.61 -22.24 -4.02
C GLY A 557 4.50 -21.49 -4.73
N PHE A 558 4.89 -20.55 -5.59
CA PHE A 558 3.98 -19.88 -6.54
C PHE A 558 3.98 -20.59 -7.90
N GLY A 559 2.94 -20.34 -8.70
CA GLY A 559 2.67 -21.10 -9.92
C GLY A 559 2.03 -22.46 -9.61
N ASP A 560 1.17 -22.51 -8.59
CA ASP A 560 0.43 -23.71 -8.22
C ASP A 560 -0.56 -24.10 -9.33
N THR A 561 -0.63 -25.39 -9.67
CA THR A 561 -1.59 -25.91 -10.67
C THR A 561 -3.06 -25.70 -10.28
N ARG A 562 -3.35 -25.34 -9.02
CA ARG A 562 -4.66 -24.91 -8.53
C ARG A 562 -5.06 -23.49 -8.97
N GLY A 563 -4.17 -22.73 -9.61
CA GLY A 563 -4.46 -21.45 -10.26
C GLY A 563 -4.15 -20.20 -9.42
N ILE A 564 -4.46 -19.03 -9.99
CA ILE A 564 -4.10 -17.69 -9.46
C ILE A 564 -4.68 -17.45 -8.06
N GLU A 565 -5.91 -17.89 -7.80
CA GLU A 565 -6.55 -17.71 -6.48
C GLU A 565 -5.78 -18.43 -5.36
N GLN A 566 -5.17 -19.58 -5.66
CA GLN A 566 -4.35 -20.29 -4.68
C GLN A 566 -3.02 -19.56 -4.45
N ASP A 567 -2.44 -18.96 -5.50
CA ASP A 567 -1.23 -18.14 -5.36
C ASP A 567 -1.50 -16.87 -4.53
N ASP A 568 -2.66 -16.23 -4.69
CA ASP A 568 -3.08 -15.08 -3.87
C ASP A 568 -3.22 -15.49 -2.39
N ARG A 569 -3.85 -16.65 -2.10
CA ARG A 569 -3.91 -17.21 -0.73
C ARG A 569 -2.53 -17.55 -0.17
N ASN A 570 -1.65 -18.12 -0.98
CA ASN A 570 -0.28 -18.44 -0.58
C ASN A 570 0.46 -17.14 -0.19
N MET A 571 0.27 -16.06 -0.96
CA MET A 571 0.83 -14.74 -0.66
C MET A 571 0.26 -14.16 0.62
N GLU A 572 -1.05 -14.22 0.84
CA GLU A 572 -1.69 -13.81 2.10
C GLU A 572 -1.10 -14.55 3.31
N HIS A 573 -0.93 -15.87 3.20
CA HIS A 573 -0.30 -16.67 4.25
C HIS A 573 1.17 -16.33 4.50
N ILE A 574 1.93 -15.99 3.45
CA ILE A 574 3.32 -15.52 3.62
C ILE A 574 3.33 -14.22 4.42
N LEU A 575 2.44 -13.28 4.12
CA LEU A 575 2.37 -11.99 4.82
C LEU A 575 1.94 -12.13 6.27
N GLU A 576 0.90 -12.92 6.53
CA GLU A 576 0.45 -13.24 7.87
C GLU A 576 1.57 -13.91 8.68
N TYR A 577 2.34 -14.81 8.06
CA TYR A 577 3.45 -15.43 8.74
C TYR A 577 4.55 -14.40 9.06
N LEU A 578 4.87 -13.52 8.10
CA LEU A 578 5.88 -12.48 8.23
C LEU A 578 5.56 -11.44 9.32
N SER A 579 4.28 -11.15 9.61
CA SER A 579 3.89 -10.20 10.66
C SER A 579 4.30 -10.65 12.06
N ASN A 580 4.62 -11.94 12.25
CA ASN A 580 5.13 -12.48 13.51
C ASN A 580 6.63 -12.21 13.76
N PHE A 581 7.32 -11.54 12.83
CA PHE A 581 8.75 -11.25 12.92
C PHE A 581 9.00 -9.74 12.95
N THR A 582 9.98 -9.31 13.73
CA THR A 582 10.34 -7.88 13.83
C THR A 582 11.25 -7.43 12.69
N HIS A 583 11.97 -8.35 12.04
CA HIS A 583 12.93 -8.06 10.99
C HIS A 583 13.21 -9.26 10.07
N LEU A 584 13.63 -8.96 8.84
CA LEU A 584 14.23 -9.89 7.88
C LEU A 584 15.68 -9.48 7.59
N ASN A 585 16.56 -10.46 7.46
CA ASN A 585 17.93 -10.22 7.01
C ASN A 585 18.04 -10.42 5.50
N ALA A 586 17.42 -11.46 4.94
CA ALA A 586 17.50 -11.74 3.51
C ALA A 586 16.19 -12.28 2.93
N ILE A 587 15.92 -11.91 1.68
CA ILE A 587 14.84 -12.45 0.85
C ILE A 587 15.50 -13.19 -0.32
N CYS A 588 15.53 -14.52 -0.24
CA CYS A 588 16.20 -15.38 -1.21
C CYS A 588 15.21 -15.90 -2.25
N PHE A 589 15.39 -15.51 -3.51
CA PHE A 589 14.66 -16.06 -4.65
C PHE A 589 15.38 -17.28 -5.21
N LEU A 590 14.77 -18.44 -5.07
CA LEU A 590 15.26 -19.70 -5.61
C LEU A 590 14.79 -19.87 -7.06
N LEU A 591 15.74 -20.17 -7.94
CA LEU A 591 15.58 -20.32 -9.38
C LEU A 591 16.30 -21.57 -9.90
N LYS A 592 15.91 -22.08 -11.07
CA LYS A 592 16.72 -23.03 -11.86
C LYS A 592 17.51 -22.25 -12.90
N PRO A 593 18.77 -22.60 -13.20
CA PRO A 593 19.62 -21.83 -14.11
C PRO A 593 19.29 -22.01 -15.59
N ASN A 594 18.68 -23.15 -15.97
CA ASN A 594 18.37 -23.51 -17.37
C ASN A 594 16.91 -23.25 -17.77
N SER A 595 16.26 -22.25 -17.18
CA SER A 595 14.90 -21.87 -17.55
C SER A 595 14.93 -21.05 -18.85
N SER A 596 14.35 -21.58 -19.93
CA SER A 596 14.27 -20.88 -21.22
C SER A 596 13.17 -19.79 -21.26
N ARG A 597 12.29 -19.78 -20.25
CA ARG A 597 11.23 -18.79 -20.06
C ARG A 597 11.09 -18.50 -18.56
N LEU A 598 10.87 -17.24 -18.21
CA LEU A 598 10.39 -16.88 -16.88
C LEU A 598 8.89 -17.07 -16.84
N ASN A 599 8.41 -17.73 -15.80
CA ASN A 599 7.01 -17.94 -15.59
C ASN A 599 6.29 -16.59 -15.39
N ILE A 600 5.10 -16.42 -15.99
CA ILE A 600 4.26 -15.24 -15.79
C ILE A 600 3.94 -15.07 -14.30
N PHE A 601 3.79 -16.18 -13.57
CA PHE A 601 3.56 -16.21 -12.13
C PHE A 601 4.74 -15.64 -11.32
N PHE A 602 5.98 -15.83 -11.75
CA PHE A 602 7.16 -15.25 -11.09
C PHE A 602 7.14 -13.71 -11.14
N ARG A 603 6.76 -13.14 -12.30
CA ARG A 603 6.59 -11.69 -12.46
C ARG A 603 5.46 -11.16 -11.57
N SER A 604 4.35 -11.89 -11.49
CA SER A 604 3.21 -11.53 -10.63
C SER A 604 3.60 -11.53 -9.16
N CYS A 605 4.27 -12.60 -8.70
CA CYS A 605 4.74 -12.76 -7.32
C CYS A 605 5.68 -11.63 -6.91
N LEU A 606 6.68 -11.30 -7.72
CA LEU A 606 7.56 -10.15 -7.47
C LEU A 606 6.79 -8.85 -7.41
N THR A 607 5.92 -8.58 -8.39
CA THR A 607 5.10 -7.36 -8.42
C THR A 607 4.21 -7.25 -7.17
N GLN A 608 3.59 -8.35 -6.74
CA GLN A 608 2.77 -8.37 -5.54
C GLN A 608 3.62 -8.15 -4.28
N LEU A 609 4.74 -8.86 -4.12
CA LEU A 609 5.64 -8.69 -2.98
C LEU A 609 6.18 -7.26 -2.87
N PHE A 610 6.59 -6.65 -3.99
CA PHE A 610 7.06 -5.26 -4.01
C PHE A 610 5.94 -4.22 -3.90
N SER A 611 4.71 -4.58 -4.22
CA SER A 611 3.57 -3.73 -3.89
C SER A 611 3.27 -3.69 -2.39
N LEU A 612 3.88 -4.61 -1.62
CA LEU A 612 3.60 -4.85 -0.21
C LEU A 612 4.76 -4.46 0.71
N LEU A 613 6.00 -4.71 0.28
CA LEU A 613 7.24 -4.28 0.94
C LEU A 613 7.67 -2.90 0.43
N ASP A 614 8.32 -2.11 1.29
CA ASP A 614 8.88 -0.82 0.88
C ASP A 614 10.11 -0.97 -0.04
N ARG A 615 10.64 0.15 -0.55
CA ARG A 615 11.85 0.13 -1.38
C ARG A 615 13.11 -0.29 -0.63
N ASN A 616 13.12 -0.26 0.69
CA ASN A 616 14.31 -0.63 1.47
C ASN A 616 14.53 -2.15 1.45
N ALA A 617 13.44 -2.94 1.38
CA ALA A 617 13.52 -4.40 1.24
C ALA A 617 14.22 -4.86 -0.05
N LEU A 618 14.35 -3.99 -1.07
CA LEU A 618 15.04 -4.31 -2.33
C LEU A 618 16.53 -4.66 -2.11
N ASN A 619 17.17 -4.04 -1.10
CA ASN A 619 18.58 -4.27 -0.77
C ASN A 619 18.82 -5.62 -0.10
N ASN A 620 17.76 -6.29 0.39
CA ASN A 620 17.82 -7.59 1.05
C ASN A 620 17.64 -8.75 0.07
N ILE A 621 17.52 -8.48 -1.23
CA ILE A 621 17.24 -9.48 -2.25
C ILE A 621 18.51 -10.22 -2.68
N ILE A 622 18.40 -11.54 -2.62
CA ILE A 622 19.44 -12.48 -3.02
C ILE A 622 18.86 -13.47 -4.03
N PHE A 623 19.62 -13.77 -5.08
CA PHE A 623 19.26 -14.77 -6.08
C PHE A 623 20.02 -16.07 -5.81
N CYS A 624 19.29 -17.18 -5.66
CA CYS A 624 19.84 -18.50 -5.40
C CYS A 624 19.47 -19.44 -6.55
N PHE A 625 20.45 -19.88 -7.32
CA PHE A 625 20.26 -20.86 -8.37
C PHE A 625 20.48 -22.26 -7.81
N THR A 626 19.46 -23.11 -7.87
CA THR A 626 19.52 -24.51 -7.49
C THR A 626 19.83 -25.37 -8.70
N SER A 627 20.39 -26.57 -8.49
CA SER A 627 20.75 -27.51 -9.58
C SER A 627 21.76 -26.91 -10.57
N ALA A 628 22.68 -26.07 -10.09
CA ALA A 628 23.58 -25.28 -10.92
C ALA A 628 24.79 -26.04 -11.47
N ARG A 629 24.93 -27.33 -11.16
CA ARG A 629 25.99 -28.17 -11.70
C ARG A 629 25.98 -28.21 -13.24
N SER A 630 24.79 -28.31 -13.84
CA SER A 630 24.61 -28.34 -15.30
C SER A 630 25.04 -27.05 -16.02
N THR A 631 25.21 -25.95 -15.29
CA THR A 631 25.67 -24.65 -15.80
C THR A 631 27.00 -24.23 -15.22
N PHE A 632 27.80 -25.21 -14.74
CA PHE A 632 29.10 -24.97 -14.12
C PHE A 632 29.03 -23.93 -12.99
N TYR A 633 27.97 -24.00 -12.18
CA TYR A 633 27.69 -23.10 -11.06
C TYR A 633 27.53 -21.63 -11.48
N THR A 634 26.87 -21.42 -12.62
CA THR A 634 26.47 -20.09 -13.10
C THR A 634 24.95 -19.97 -13.25
N PRO A 635 24.40 -18.74 -13.27
CA PRO A 635 22.96 -18.49 -13.45
C PRO A 635 22.34 -18.95 -14.78
N GLY A 636 23.16 -19.39 -15.75
CA GLY A 636 22.70 -19.93 -17.04
C GLY A 636 21.79 -19.01 -17.85
N ASP A 637 20.92 -19.62 -18.64
CA ASP A 637 19.96 -18.96 -19.53
C ASP A 637 18.89 -18.14 -18.78
N THR A 638 18.73 -18.39 -17.49
CA THR A 638 17.75 -17.68 -16.66
C THR A 638 18.23 -16.26 -16.32
N ALA A 639 19.54 -16.03 -16.28
CA ALA A 639 20.14 -14.73 -15.96
C ALA A 639 19.65 -13.56 -16.85
N PRO A 640 19.71 -13.65 -18.19
CA PRO A 640 19.23 -12.57 -19.07
C PRO A 640 17.72 -12.32 -18.90
N LEU A 641 16.94 -13.36 -18.61
CA LEU A 641 15.49 -13.23 -18.41
C LEU A 641 15.20 -12.44 -17.12
N VAL A 642 15.89 -12.76 -16.02
CA VAL A 642 15.73 -12.04 -14.74
C VAL A 642 16.12 -10.57 -14.92
N LYS A 643 17.25 -10.27 -15.58
CA LYS A 643 17.68 -8.90 -15.88
C LYS A 643 16.62 -8.13 -16.69
N LYS A 644 16.09 -8.74 -17.76
CA LYS A 644 15.05 -8.11 -18.60
C LYS A 644 13.77 -7.83 -17.80
N MET A 645 13.38 -8.74 -16.92
CA MET A 645 12.20 -8.59 -16.08
C MET A 645 12.37 -7.45 -15.05
N LEU A 646 13.50 -7.41 -14.32
CA LEU A 646 13.80 -6.36 -13.34
C LEU A 646 13.75 -4.97 -13.97
N ASN A 647 14.30 -4.81 -15.19
CA ASN A 647 14.23 -3.56 -15.95
C ASN A 647 12.78 -3.18 -16.32
N SER A 648 11.94 -4.16 -16.66
CA SER A 648 10.56 -3.91 -17.12
C SER A 648 9.56 -3.55 -16.03
N LEU A 649 9.88 -3.80 -14.75
CA LEU A 649 8.99 -3.56 -13.62
C LEU A 649 9.28 -2.23 -12.89
N SER A 650 10.19 -1.39 -13.40
CA SER A 650 10.68 -0.18 -12.71
C SER A 650 11.29 -0.46 -11.32
N ILE A 651 11.75 -1.70 -11.09
CA ILE A 651 12.48 -2.15 -9.88
C ILE A 651 13.99 -2.22 -10.20
N GLY A 652 14.46 -1.38 -11.13
CA GLY A 652 15.83 -1.42 -11.68
C GLY A 652 16.96 -1.23 -10.67
N ASP A 653 16.63 -0.90 -9.41
CA ASP A 653 17.57 -0.73 -8.31
C ASP A 653 17.99 -2.06 -7.66
N VAL A 654 17.30 -3.19 -7.92
CA VAL A 654 17.71 -4.50 -7.38
C VAL A 654 18.98 -4.98 -8.10
N PRO A 655 20.11 -5.15 -7.39
CA PRO A 655 21.33 -5.63 -8.02
C PRO A 655 21.13 -7.07 -8.51
N PHE A 656 21.60 -7.37 -9.72
CA PHE A 656 21.79 -8.75 -10.19
C PHE A 656 23.26 -8.91 -10.57
N LYS A 657 24.11 -9.16 -9.56
CA LYS A 657 25.57 -9.23 -9.69
C LYS A 657 26.11 -10.49 -9.00
N LYS A 658 27.40 -10.77 -9.17
CA LYS A 658 28.07 -11.95 -8.62
C LYS A 658 28.00 -11.97 -7.08
N GLU A 659 27.99 -10.79 -6.46
CA GLU A 659 28.04 -10.63 -5.01
C GLU A 659 26.73 -11.10 -4.35
N ASN A 660 25.58 -10.84 -4.98
CA ASN A 660 24.26 -11.20 -4.45
C ASN A 660 23.58 -12.37 -5.19
N THR A 661 24.34 -13.10 -6.01
CA THR A 661 23.86 -14.26 -6.78
C THR A 661 24.68 -15.49 -6.46
N PHE A 662 24.05 -16.53 -5.92
CA PHE A 662 24.68 -17.75 -5.43
C PHE A 662 24.16 -18.96 -6.18
N CYS A 663 25.05 -19.88 -6.53
CA CYS A 663 24.71 -21.05 -7.35
C CYS A 663 25.07 -22.32 -6.58
N PHE A 664 24.07 -23.12 -6.24
CA PHE A 664 24.19 -24.33 -5.45
C PHE A 664 23.78 -25.54 -6.28
N ASP A 665 24.25 -26.71 -5.86
CA ASP A 665 23.72 -27.97 -6.34
C ASP A 665 23.21 -28.79 -5.16
N ASN A 666 21.91 -29.09 -5.17
CA ASN A 666 21.26 -29.85 -4.09
C ASN A 666 21.33 -31.36 -4.35
N GLU A 667 21.87 -31.79 -5.50
CA GLU A 667 21.95 -33.19 -5.88
C GLU A 667 22.97 -33.97 -5.04
N SER A 668 24.03 -33.35 -4.54
CA SER A 668 24.97 -34.02 -3.62
C SER A 668 24.34 -34.35 -2.26
N PHE A 669 23.35 -33.57 -1.81
CA PHE A 669 22.49 -33.96 -0.68
C PHE A 669 21.56 -35.12 -1.03
N ARG A 670 20.93 -35.11 -2.22
CA ARG A 670 20.11 -36.24 -2.67
C ARG A 670 20.91 -37.53 -2.78
N TYR A 671 22.15 -37.45 -3.27
CA TYR A 671 23.11 -38.55 -3.30
C TYR A 671 23.39 -39.09 -1.89
N LEU A 672 23.67 -38.22 -0.91
CA LEU A 672 23.87 -38.61 0.49
C LEU A 672 22.66 -39.39 1.04
N VAL A 673 21.45 -38.91 0.78
CA VAL A 673 20.21 -39.57 1.23
C VAL A 673 19.96 -40.89 0.48
N ALA A 674 20.27 -40.95 -0.81
CA ALA A 674 20.14 -42.15 -1.63
C ALA A 674 21.07 -43.28 -1.15
N LEU A 675 22.32 -42.95 -0.78
CA LEU A 675 23.26 -43.90 -0.18
C LEU A 675 22.70 -44.53 1.10
N GLN A 676 22.03 -43.73 1.94
CA GLN A 676 21.41 -44.22 3.17
C GLN A 676 20.17 -45.08 2.94
N ASN A 677 19.53 -44.94 1.77
CA ASN A 677 18.45 -45.80 1.30
C ASN A 677 18.99 -47.05 0.56
N GLY A 678 20.29 -47.34 0.65
CA GLY A 678 20.91 -48.55 0.09
C GLY A 678 21.19 -48.50 -1.41
N ILE A 679 21.08 -47.32 -2.04
CA ILE A 679 21.38 -47.14 -3.47
C ILE A 679 22.90 -47.06 -3.65
N LYS A 680 23.41 -47.81 -4.62
CA LYS A 680 24.84 -47.87 -4.95
C LYS A 680 25.15 -46.99 -6.16
N PHE A 681 26.31 -46.36 -6.11
CA PHE A 681 26.86 -45.51 -7.17
C PHE A 681 28.29 -45.96 -7.49
N ASN A 682 28.75 -45.69 -8.69
CA ASN A 682 30.13 -45.97 -9.09
C ASN A 682 31.12 -44.89 -8.59
N ASP A 683 32.42 -45.13 -8.76
CA ASP A 683 33.46 -44.24 -8.24
C ASP A 683 33.48 -42.87 -8.95
N ASP A 684 33.14 -42.82 -10.24
CA ASP A 684 33.09 -41.58 -11.02
C ASP A 684 31.92 -40.69 -10.54
N GLU A 685 30.73 -41.27 -10.37
CA GLU A 685 29.54 -40.60 -9.82
C GLU A 685 29.82 -40.06 -8.41
N LYS A 686 30.48 -40.87 -7.57
CA LYS A 686 30.89 -40.45 -6.23
C LYS A 686 31.80 -39.21 -6.28
N HIS A 687 32.81 -39.22 -7.15
CA HIS A 687 33.72 -38.10 -7.29
C HIS A 687 32.99 -36.81 -7.74
N GLU A 688 32.03 -36.92 -8.65
CA GLU A 688 31.21 -35.77 -9.06
C GLU A 688 30.41 -35.18 -7.90
N TYR A 689 29.77 -36.02 -7.08
CA TYR A 689 28.98 -35.55 -5.94
C TYR A 689 29.86 -34.97 -4.83
N GLU A 690 31.10 -35.45 -4.64
CA GLU A 690 32.07 -34.85 -3.73
C GLU A 690 32.49 -33.44 -4.17
N MET A 691 32.72 -33.24 -5.46
CA MET A 691 33.02 -31.92 -6.04
C MET A 691 31.82 -30.97 -5.92
N SER A 692 30.61 -31.50 -6.16
CA SER A 692 29.35 -30.76 -5.98
C SER A 692 29.11 -30.33 -4.53
N TRP A 693 29.37 -31.23 -3.57
CA TRP A 693 29.29 -30.93 -2.15
C TRP A 693 30.25 -29.80 -1.78
N SER A 694 31.52 -29.93 -2.16
CA SER A 694 32.58 -28.97 -1.82
C SER A 694 32.28 -27.57 -2.36
N THR A 695 31.75 -27.49 -3.58
CA THR A 695 31.34 -26.23 -4.19
C THR A 695 30.12 -25.64 -3.46
N SER A 696 29.12 -26.45 -3.15
CA SER A 696 27.91 -26.00 -2.45
C SER A 696 28.18 -25.58 -1.00
N VAL A 697 29.12 -26.23 -0.29
CA VAL A 697 29.65 -25.78 1.02
C VAL A 697 30.28 -24.40 0.91
N THR A 698 31.13 -24.20 -0.11
CA THR A 698 31.80 -22.91 -0.34
C THR A 698 30.79 -21.80 -0.61
N GLN A 699 29.79 -22.06 -1.46
CA GLN A 699 28.73 -21.11 -1.76
C GLN A 699 27.83 -20.83 -0.55
N SER A 700 27.61 -21.84 0.31
CA SER A 700 26.78 -21.70 1.51
C SER A 700 27.44 -20.79 2.54
N LYS A 701 28.74 -20.98 2.77
CA LYS A 701 29.54 -20.07 3.59
C LYS A 701 29.57 -18.66 3.01
N ARG A 702 29.75 -18.53 1.70
CA ARG A 702 29.73 -17.24 1.00
C ARG A 702 28.38 -16.51 1.18
N LEU A 703 27.26 -17.23 1.11
CA LEU A 703 25.93 -16.66 1.32
C LEU A 703 25.77 -16.12 2.74
N ILE A 704 26.15 -16.91 3.75
CA ILE A 704 26.07 -16.47 5.15
C ILE A 704 26.99 -15.27 5.40
N ASP A 705 28.21 -15.29 4.88
CA ASP A 705 29.14 -14.17 4.99
C ASP A 705 28.60 -12.90 4.31
N TYR A 706 27.97 -13.04 3.14
CA TYR A 706 27.36 -11.93 2.44
C TYR A 706 26.21 -11.32 3.26
N ILE A 707 25.31 -12.16 3.79
CA ILE A 707 24.19 -11.70 4.64
C ILE A 707 24.72 -10.99 5.88
N ARG A 708 25.78 -11.52 6.51
CA ARG A 708 26.38 -10.95 7.72
C ARG A 708 27.08 -9.61 7.47
N LYS A 709 27.77 -9.45 6.33
CA LYS A 709 28.65 -8.29 6.07
C LYS A 709 27.98 -7.18 5.27
N ASN A 710 27.06 -7.52 4.37
CA ASN A 710 26.65 -6.62 3.30
C ASN A 710 25.15 -6.27 3.32
N VAL A 711 24.34 -6.99 4.11
CA VAL A 711 22.90 -6.81 4.11
C VAL A 711 22.44 -6.09 5.37
N VAL A 712 21.82 -4.92 5.20
CA VAL A 712 21.23 -4.13 6.30
C VAL A 712 19.96 -4.82 6.77
N VAL A 713 19.74 -4.90 8.09
CA VAL A 713 18.55 -5.54 8.65
C VAL A 713 17.29 -4.77 8.23
N TYR A 714 16.35 -5.47 7.59
CA TYR A 714 15.07 -4.91 7.20
C TYR A 714 14.07 -5.07 8.35
N HIS A 715 13.68 -3.98 9.00
CA HIS A 715 12.67 -4.01 10.07
C HIS A 715 11.26 -4.07 9.45
N ILE A 716 10.51 -5.10 9.85
CA ILE A 716 9.14 -5.38 9.41
C ILE A 716 8.17 -4.40 10.11
N GLU A 717 8.38 -4.16 11.41
CA GLU A 717 7.61 -3.21 12.21
C GLU A 717 7.88 -1.77 11.73
N GLY A 718 6.84 -1.10 11.24
CA GLY A 718 6.88 0.28 10.74
C GLY A 718 6.92 0.44 9.21
N ASN A 719 7.32 -0.59 8.46
CA ASN A 719 7.55 -0.49 7.00
C ASN A 719 6.56 -1.29 6.12
N LEU A 720 5.67 -2.12 6.68
CA LEU A 720 4.52 -2.71 5.98
C LEU A 720 3.36 -1.69 5.87
N GLN A 721 3.62 -0.52 5.28
CA GLN A 721 2.60 0.51 5.03
C GLN A 721 2.02 0.46 3.61
N SER A 722 1.91 -0.73 3.00
CA SER A 722 1.23 -0.81 1.71
C SER A 722 -0.28 -0.71 1.91
N MET A 723 -0.95 0.02 1.01
CA MET A 723 -2.42 0.10 0.98
C MET A 723 -3.08 -1.29 0.90
N LYS A 724 -2.40 -2.27 0.32
CA LYS A 724 -2.85 -3.67 0.28
C LYS A 724 -2.75 -4.38 1.63
N TYR A 725 -1.68 -4.14 2.42
CA TYR A 725 -1.60 -4.66 3.79
C TYR A 725 -2.69 -4.05 4.68
N VAL A 726 -2.95 -2.75 4.56
CA VAL A 726 -4.06 -2.10 5.27
C VAL A 726 -5.43 -2.65 4.83
N GLN A 727 -5.64 -2.90 3.53
CA GLN A 727 -6.84 -3.57 3.03
C GLN A 727 -6.98 -4.99 3.58
N PHE A 728 -5.87 -5.74 3.65
CA PHE A 728 -5.83 -7.08 4.21
C PHE A 728 -6.22 -7.11 5.70
N GLU A 729 -5.65 -6.22 6.51
CA GLU A 729 -6.00 -6.05 7.94
C GLU A 729 -7.48 -5.63 8.11
N ILE A 730 -7.98 -4.70 7.30
CA ILE A 730 -9.38 -4.27 7.33
C ILE A 730 -10.31 -5.45 7.03
N ILE A 731 -10.03 -6.26 6.01
CA ILE A 731 -10.84 -7.42 5.63
C ILE A 731 -10.94 -8.42 6.79
N HIS A 732 -9.82 -8.67 7.50
CA HIS A 732 -9.78 -9.59 8.64
C HIS A 732 -10.51 -9.03 9.88
N MET A 733 -10.62 -7.71 10.02
CA MET A 733 -11.36 -7.07 11.11
C MET A 733 -12.88 -7.00 10.91
N ILE A 734 -13.38 -7.07 9.67
CA ILE A 734 -14.83 -6.92 9.37
C ILE A 734 -15.68 -7.90 10.17
N ARG A 735 -15.30 -9.18 10.19
CA ARG A 735 -16.08 -10.22 10.86
C ARG A 735 -16.09 -10.08 12.39
N PRO A 736 -14.95 -9.92 13.09
CA PRO A 736 -14.92 -9.61 14.52
C PRO A 736 -15.78 -8.39 14.89
N ILE A 737 -15.73 -7.32 14.10
CA ILE A 737 -16.48 -6.08 14.35
C ILE A 737 -17.99 -6.36 14.24
N LEU A 738 -18.44 -6.98 13.15
CA LEU A 738 -19.85 -7.30 12.94
C LEU A 738 -20.41 -8.22 14.02
N GLU A 739 -19.65 -9.22 14.47
CA GLU A 739 -20.09 -10.13 15.52
C GLU A 739 -20.12 -9.48 16.91
N THR A 740 -19.20 -8.56 17.18
CA THR A 740 -19.23 -7.75 18.41
C THR A 740 -20.44 -6.83 18.42
N MET A 741 -20.75 -6.17 17.29
CA MET A 741 -21.95 -5.33 17.15
C MET A 741 -23.24 -6.15 17.31
N ARG A 742 -23.32 -7.33 16.68
CA ARG A 742 -24.45 -8.26 16.86
C ARG A 742 -24.61 -8.69 18.32
N ASN A 743 -23.50 -9.00 19.01
CA ASN A 743 -23.52 -9.36 20.43
C ASN A 743 -23.98 -8.20 21.33
N TYR A 744 -23.57 -6.97 21.01
CA TYR A 744 -24.02 -5.77 21.72
C TYR A 744 -25.53 -5.55 21.57
N LEU A 745 -26.06 -5.63 20.35
CA LEU A 745 -27.51 -5.51 20.09
C LEU A 745 -28.32 -6.60 20.81
N ARG A 746 -27.85 -7.85 20.81
CA ARG A 746 -28.47 -8.97 21.55
C ARG A 746 -28.54 -8.67 23.06
N ASN A 747 -27.47 -8.12 23.63
CA ASN A 747 -27.43 -7.72 25.04
C ASN A 747 -28.30 -6.51 25.37
N LEU A 748 -28.49 -5.57 24.44
CA LEU A 748 -29.45 -4.47 24.61
C LEU A 748 -30.89 -4.99 24.68
N ILE A 749 -31.27 -5.93 23.82
CA ILE A 749 -32.60 -6.56 23.84
C ILE A 749 -32.83 -7.32 25.15
N LEU A 750 -31.80 -8.02 25.66
CA LEU A 750 -31.87 -8.66 27.00
C LEU A 750 -32.16 -7.67 28.11
N ARG A 751 -31.57 -6.48 28.06
CA ARG A 751 -31.75 -5.43 29.07
C ARG A 751 -33.13 -4.79 29.05
N THR A 752 -33.78 -4.69 27.89
CA THR A 752 -35.12 -4.08 27.77
C THR A 752 -36.24 -5.02 28.22
N GLN A 753 -35.96 -6.31 28.43
CA GLN A 753 -36.93 -7.33 28.85
C GLN A 753 -36.84 -7.68 30.36
N ASP A 754 -36.55 -6.70 31.22
CA ASP A 754 -36.44 -6.83 32.70
C ASP A 754 -35.47 -7.91 33.22
N SER A 755 -34.54 -8.37 32.38
CA SER A 755 -33.50 -9.34 32.78
C SER A 755 -32.23 -8.61 33.25
N VAL A 756 -32.33 -7.88 34.37
CA VAL A 756 -31.28 -6.96 34.87
C VAL A 756 -29.92 -7.64 35.12
N ASN A 757 -29.87 -8.96 35.24
CA ASN A 757 -28.66 -9.72 35.61
C ASN A 757 -28.20 -10.76 34.57
N VAL A 758 -28.64 -10.67 33.32
CA VAL A 758 -28.31 -11.67 32.29
C VAL A 758 -27.59 -11.01 31.11
N SER A 759 -26.39 -11.50 30.80
CA SER A 759 -25.60 -11.08 29.64
C SER A 759 -25.17 -12.29 28.79
N LEU A 760 -25.17 -12.08 27.47
CA LEU A 760 -24.61 -12.97 26.47
C LEU A 760 -23.14 -12.58 26.26
N GLU A 761 -22.24 -13.44 26.71
CA GLU A 761 -20.79 -13.29 26.54
C GLU A 761 -20.35 -13.99 25.26
N LEU A 762 -19.53 -13.29 24.47
CA LEU A 762 -18.92 -13.79 23.24
C LEU A 762 -17.43 -13.98 23.51
N TYR A 763 -16.91 -15.18 23.24
CA TYR A 763 -15.47 -15.43 23.31
C TYR A 763 -14.99 -16.28 22.13
N PRO A 764 -13.78 -16.01 21.62
CA PRO A 764 -13.18 -16.84 20.58
C PRO A 764 -12.63 -18.13 21.19
N LYS A 765 -12.88 -19.25 20.51
CA LYS A 765 -12.26 -20.54 20.80
C LYS A 765 -11.41 -20.96 19.60
N VAL A 766 -10.11 -21.07 19.80
CA VAL A 766 -9.14 -21.50 18.79
C VAL A 766 -9.51 -22.91 18.27
N ILE A 767 -9.41 -23.10 16.96
CA ILE A 767 -9.65 -24.38 16.29
C ILE A 767 -8.30 -25.02 15.99
N SER A 768 -8.08 -26.25 16.46
CA SER A 768 -6.80 -26.95 16.34
C SER A 768 -6.61 -27.71 15.01
N PHE A 769 -7.48 -27.48 14.02
CA PHE A 769 -7.46 -28.17 12.72
C PHE A 769 -7.94 -27.22 11.60
N PRO A 770 -7.55 -27.45 10.34
CA PRO A 770 -8.02 -26.64 9.21
C PRO A 770 -9.54 -26.72 9.10
N ALA A 771 -10.18 -25.58 9.33
CA ALA A 771 -11.62 -25.46 9.30
C ALA A 771 -12.07 -24.30 8.43
N THR A 772 -13.20 -24.45 7.77
CA THR A 772 -13.81 -23.42 6.94
C THR A 772 -15.24 -23.17 7.32
N ILE A 773 -15.77 -22.04 6.91
CA ILE A 773 -17.18 -21.71 6.93
C ILE A 773 -17.67 -21.74 5.50
N CYS A 774 -18.67 -22.58 5.22
CA CYS A 774 -19.39 -22.49 3.95
C CYS A 774 -20.38 -21.33 4.01
N ILE A 775 -20.37 -20.46 3.02
CA ILE A 775 -21.37 -19.39 2.88
C ILE A 775 -22.71 -19.91 2.35
N SER A 776 -22.71 -21.10 1.74
CA SER A 776 -23.89 -21.70 1.09
C SER A 776 -24.61 -22.73 1.96
N CYS A 777 -23.94 -23.29 2.98
CA CYS A 777 -24.59 -24.22 3.89
C CYS A 777 -25.49 -23.49 4.87
N VAL A 778 -26.65 -24.09 5.13
CA VAL A 778 -27.63 -23.54 6.06
C VAL A 778 -27.03 -23.51 7.47
N PRO A 779 -26.95 -22.35 8.12
CA PRO A 779 -26.38 -22.25 9.46
C PRO A 779 -27.27 -22.98 10.47
N TYR A 780 -26.64 -23.74 11.37
CA TYR A 780 -27.35 -24.45 12.43
C TYR A 780 -27.77 -23.46 13.54
N SER A 781 -29.02 -23.44 13.95
CA SER A 781 -29.47 -22.58 15.04
C SER A 781 -29.25 -23.24 16.40
N LEU A 782 -28.58 -22.52 17.32
CA LEU A 782 -28.36 -22.93 18.70
C LEU A 782 -29.15 -22.02 19.63
N LEU A 783 -29.99 -22.61 20.49
CA LEU A 783 -30.65 -21.87 21.57
C LEU A 783 -29.68 -21.65 22.73
N VAL A 784 -29.36 -20.39 23.01
CA VAL A 784 -28.56 -19.95 24.17
C VAL A 784 -29.43 -19.05 25.05
N GLY A 785 -29.99 -19.64 26.12
CA GLY A 785 -30.99 -19.00 26.96
C GLY A 785 -32.27 -18.73 26.21
N GLN A 786 -32.59 -17.46 25.96
CA GLN A 786 -33.77 -17.03 25.21
C GLN A 786 -33.48 -16.67 23.74
N PHE A 787 -32.23 -16.79 23.27
CA PHE A 787 -31.86 -16.43 21.90
C PHE A 787 -31.52 -17.65 21.06
N TRP A 788 -32.11 -17.73 19.87
CA TRP A 788 -31.57 -18.58 18.82
C TRP A 788 -30.44 -17.84 18.13
N ILE A 789 -29.27 -18.47 18.12
CA ILE A 789 -28.07 -17.96 17.47
C ILE A 789 -27.79 -18.86 16.28
N ALA A 790 -27.73 -18.27 15.09
CA ALA A 790 -27.19 -18.95 13.91
C ALA A 790 -25.72 -19.30 14.17
N LYS A 791 -25.47 -20.54 14.56
CA LYS A 791 -24.14 -21.10 14.77
C LYS A 791 -23.66 -21.62 13.43
N ILE A 792 -22.71 -20.89 12.89
CA ILE A 792 -21.98 -21.36 11.72
C ILE A 792 -21.07 -22.50 12.17
N ILE A 793 -21.33 -23.71 11.67
CA ILE A 793 -20.53 -24.89 11.99
C ILE A 793 -19.26 -24.85 11.13
N PRO A 794 -18.07 -24.82 11.73
CA PRO A 794 -16.84 -24.98 10.98
C PRO A 794 -16.85 -26.35 10.30
N HIS A 795 -16.72 -26.37 8.99
CA HIS A 795 -16.49 -27.59 8.23
C HIS A 795 -15.03 -27.97 8.35
N LYS A 796 -14.78 -29.27 8.48
CA LYS A 796 -13.42 -29.77 8.49
C LYS A 796 -12.95 -29.91 7.05
N ILE A 797 -11.74 -29.45 6.76
CA ILE A 797 -11.11 -29.80 5.49
C ILE A 797 -10.36 -31.11 5.69
N GLN A 798 -10.72 -32.13 4.91
CA GLN A 798 -9.98 -33.39 4.81
C GLN A 798 -9.67 -33.65 3.35
N ASN A 799 -8.41 -33.88 3.01
CA ASN A 799 -7.97 -34.22 1.66
C ASN A 799 -8.36 -33.20 0.56
N ASN A 800 -8.37 -31.89 0.87
CA ASN A 800 -8.86 -30.84 -0.04
C ASN A 800 -10.35 -30.95 -0.40
N HIS A 801 -11.11 -31.73 0.36
CA HIS A 801 -12.56 -31.71 0.31
C HIS A 801 -13.08 -31.17 1.63
N CYS A 802 -14.06 -30.29 1.50
CA CYS A 802 -14.85 -29.87 2.65
C CYS A 802 -15.75 -31.04 3.07
N THR A 803 -16.11 -31.13 4.35
CA THR A 803 -17.13 -32.10 4.81
C THR A 803 -18.53 -31.87 4.23
N CYS A 804 -18.75 -30.78 3.48
CA CYS A 804 -20.00 -30.54 2.74
C CYS A 804 -19.79 -30.62 1.22
N GLU A 805 -20.89 -30.76 0.48
CA GLU A 805 -20.89 -30.90 -0.99
C GLU A 805 -20.68 -29.57 -1.75
N CYS A 806 -20.61 -28.43 -1.05
CA CYS A 806 -20.39 -27.13 -1.68
C CYS A 806 -18.95 -26.94 -2.18
N SER A 807 -18.77 -26.14 -3.23
CA SER A 807 -17.47 -25.87 -3.85
C SER A 807 -16.55 -25.04 -2.94
N LEU A 808 -15.23 -25.26 -3.03
CA LEU A 808 -14.23 -24.66 -2.11
C LEU A 808 -14.13 -23.12 -2.18
N ASP A 809 -14.54 -22.51 -3.29
CA ASP A 809 -14.68 -21.06 -3.46
C ASP A 809 -15.81 -20.48 -2.60
N GLN A 810 -16.76 -21.30 -2.17
CA GLN A 810 -17.83 -20.93 -1.23
C GLN A 810 -17.41 -21.11 0.24
N HIS A 811 -16.11 -21.26 0.52
CA HIS A 811 -15.59 -21.55 1.84
C HIS A 811 -14.56 -20.53 2.31
N ILE A 812 -14.76 -20.03 3.53
CA ILE A 812 -13.88 -19.06 4.18
C ILE A 812 -13.10 -19.77 5.30
N SER A 813 -11.76 -19.73 5.27
CA SER A 813 -10.92 -20.34 6.32
C SER A 813 -11.13 -19.64 7.66
N ILE A 814 -11.09 -20.41 8.75
CA ILE A 814 -11.24 -19.89 10.11
C ILE A 814 -10.30 -20.59 11.10
N ASP A 815 -9.57 -19.79 11.88
CA ASP A 815 -8.62 -20.29 12.88
C ASP A 815 -9.21 -20.30 14.30
N TYR A 816 -10.40 -19.70 14.46
CA TYR A 816 -11.18 -19.73 15.68
C TYR A 816 -12.68 -19.81 15.34
N LYS A 817 -13.45 -20.38 16.26
CA LYS A 817 -14.91 -20.28 16.26
C LYS A 817 -15.35 -19.40 17.41
N LEU A 818 -16.38 -18.61 17.17
CA LEU A 818 -17.01 -17.83 18.21
C LEU A 818 -17.97 -18.73 19.01
N GLU A 819 -17.85 -18.70 20.32
CA GLU A 819 -18.79 -19.36 21.24
C GLU A 819 -19.50 -18.30 22.08
N TYR A 820 -20.79 -18.55 22.33
CA TYR A 820 -21.64 -17.70 23.16
C TYR A 820 -21.98 -18.43 24.46
N LYS A 821 -21.88 -17.73 25.59
CA LYS A 821 -22.31 -18.24 26.89
C LYS A 821 -23.20 -17.22 27.59
N LEU A 822 -24.06 -17.73 28.46
CA LEU A 822 -24.85 -16.92 29.38
C LEU A 822 -24.12 -16.80 30.71
N SER A 823 -24.11 -15.60 31.25
CA SER A 823 -23.46 -15.31 32.54
C SER A 823 -24.20 -15.89 33.76
N LYS A 824 -25.45 -16.43 33.66
CA LYS A 824 -26.14 -17.34 34.64
C LYS A 824 -27.51 -17.91 34.16
N LYS A 825 -28.03 -18.96 34.83
CA LYS A 825 -29.12 -19.90 34.40
C LYS A 825 -30.58 -19.35 34.40
N SER A 826 -31.20 -19.44 33.21
CA SER A 826 -32.59 -19.70 32.77
C SER A 826 -33.85 -19.26 33.54
N PHE A 827 -34.82 -18.70 32.78
CA PHE A 827 -36.26 -19.04 32.86
C PHE A 827 -36.85 -19.28 31.45
N LYS A 828 -37.76 -20.26 31.34
CA LYS A 828 -38.47 -20.66 30.11
C LYS A 828 -39.40 -19.55 29.62
N TYR A 829 -39.34 -19.20 28.33
CA TYR A 829 -40.30 -18.31 27.67
C TYR A 829 -40.79 -18.89 26.34
N ASN A 830 -41.92 -18.34 25.89
CA ASN A 830 -42.79 -18.84 24.84
C ASN A 830 -42.12 -18.80 23.44
N GLN A 831 -42.01 -19.96 22.79
CA GLN A 831 -41.17 -20.19 21.60
C GLN A 831 -41.70 -19.51 20.33
N ASP A 832 -43.00 -19.26 20.23
CA ASP A 832 -43.64 -18.83 18.98
C ASP A 832 -43.34 -17.36 18.63
N LYS A 833 -43.32 -16.46 19.62
CA LYS A 833 -43.06 -15.02 19.39
C LYS A 833 -41.64 -14.71 18.91
N ILE A 834 -40.66 -15.55 19.25
CA ILE A 834 -39.26 -15.35 18.90
C ILE A 834 -38.97 -15.88 17.48
N SER A 835 -39.67 -16.94 17.06
CA SER A 835 -39.52 -17.50 15.72
C SER A 835 -39.98 -16.51 14.62
N ASP A 836 -40.98 -15.68 14.92
CA ASP A 836 -41.48 -14.67 13.98
C ASP A 836 -40.52 -13.48 13.83
N MET A 837 -39.93 -12.99 14.92
CA MET A 837 -38.92 -11.92 14.87
C MET A 837 -37.61 -12.34 14.18
N LEU A 838 -37.26 -13.63 14.23
CA LEU A 838 -36.06 -14.16 13.58
C LEU A 838 -36.20 -14.31 12.06
N ARG A 839 -37.42 -14.54 11.56
CA ARG A 839 -37.68 -14.51 10.12
C ARG A 839 -37.43 -13.13 9.51
N GLU A 840 -37.73 -12.06 10.23
CA GLU A 840 -37.49 -10.70 9.74
C GLU A 840 -35.99 -10.33 9.73
N LEU A 841 -35.18 -10.86 10.64
CA LEU A 841 -33.75 -10.52 10.76
C LEU A 841 -32.81 -11.36 9.89
N CYS A 842 -33.21 -12.58 9.49
CA CYS A 842 -32.37 -13.46 8.68
C CYS A 842 -32.64 -13.36 7.17
N HIS A 843 -33.70 -12.67 6.76
CA HIS A 843 -34.06 -12.47 5.34
C HIS A 843 -33.80 -11.05 4.81
N ALA A 844 -33.06 -10.20 5.56
CA ALA A 844 -32.67 -8.85 5.16
C ALA A 844 -31.20 -8.77 4.73
#